data_AF-A0A7I8VU88-F1
#
_entry.id   AF-A0A7I8VU88-F1
#
_cell.length_a   1.000
_cell.length_b   1.000
_cell.length_c   1.000
_cell.angle_alpha   90.00
_cell.angle_beta   90.00
_cell.angle_gamma   90.00
#
_symmetry.space_group_name_H-M   'P 1'
#
loop_
_entity.id
_entity.type
_entity.pdbx_description
1 polymer ?
#
loop_
_entity_poly.entity_id
_entity_poly.type
_entity_poly.pdbx_seq_one_letter_code
_entity_poly.pdbx_strand_id
1 'polypeptide(L)'
;MPQKHLLPVCGRHPWCCGGNLADVDCNDMGRENKKLVVTTCKVDHETVVRIDRIPADMIDYSKVAHAASGPYTGIYINKPTSSETLKYVEKYHQRFKFVAYLSPKQKKDSNEHKESREVRLWFSDLLPFEMRKEKGREFFNKLTTPETFPKEYAYFIRRTLLLTHLRDFIDSVELHFRPYRAVVNKPPPTPKTEEVKLPPPKPPKEEQFVSTAIMHVQECPIVETAQLITTEEPKPSPILSTIENFITVLTPAVYDYQYLTEVAVSGKTSIGFRVKAKAGAYVALSSVYGDTLRKTYEVVIGTENNTRCEIRYGGQGPIMTESVTYNILDQYNFKDFWISWGGNRLVVGEGREMTESSELISWAIADKYRHSINCLSVSTDKNSEGTWEFVEMIDTRPKDDSQRRAAVLSKMRLLLLWFAKKQRMLQILEDAFPDTLTTDELLITCKVKQSDVMQAIVFLKELQKKRLINEVLENSGNWIRIPTTSGLDARSSHEIRFVSHLPAFDITESPTVAIITTYYCEKVAVDAMMDHKMSFIVNGDNESSVFTIGKIGELIVVATKLSRSATLAGERCMISDGNATARLLLTFNRLEHVLVVGVGGGVPSFCSWMQHVRRGDVVVSVNDRAKDAYLHCVKIDSDPSGFTYNTIAWRPQHGSLSACLSRIRHSDQNKDWKESISRGLELLQAEESSFHKPELKSDKLFAIDDDALVQVEHPDPHDQSMWNQNSVKYGSIASGKYIPYNFQLRMDFGMRYGIKAFDQNLEAVLDSLEGSQANSWAVIRGISDYADGTTDKVWQPYASLAAAAYARAAILALSSKTIREF
;
A
#
# COMPACT_ATOMS: atom_id res chain seq x y z
N MET A 1 -46.18 -27.77 -48.15
CA MET A 1 -45.94 -27.34 -46.76
C MET A 1 -44.90 -28.25 -46.13
N PRO A 2 -43.65 -27.78 -45.96
CA PRO A 2 -42.61 -28.55 -45.30
C PRO A 2 -42.02 -27.84 -44.06
N GLN A 3 -41.22 -28.63 -43.32
CA GLN A 3 -40.55 -28.41 -42.04
C GLN A 3 -39.90 -27.02 -41.87
N LYS A 4 -40.12 -26.38 -40.71
CA LYS A 4 -39.37 -25.18 -40.30
C LYS A 4 -38.10 -25.55 -39.54
N HIS A 5 -36.99 -25.05 -40.06
CA HIS A 5 -35.62 -25.18 -39.57
C HIS A 5 -35.42 -24.67 -38.14
N LEU A 6 -34.67 -25.45 -37.34
CA LEU A 6 -33.99 -25.03 -36.12
C LEU A 6 -32.74 -24.22 -36.50
N LEU A 7 -32.68 -22.95 -36.07
CA LEU A 7 -31.46 -22.15 -36.03
C LEU A 7 -30.89 -22.23 -34.60
N PRO A 8 -29.60 -22.57 -34.39
CA PRO A 8 -28.94 -22.30 -33.13
C PRO A 8 -28.58 -20.82 -33.04
N VAL A 9 -29.09 -20.15 -32.00
CA VAL A 9 -28.75 -18.76 -31.66
C VAL A 9 -27.31 -18.74 -31.17
N CYS A 10 -26.43 -18.15 -31.98
CA CYS A 10 -25.04 -17.88 -31.69
C CYS A 10 -24.93 -16.90 -30.49
N GLY A 11 -24.29 -17.35 -29.41
CA GLY A 11 -23.91 -16.51 -28.28
C GLY A 11 -22.81 -15.54 -28.70
N ARG A 12 -23.12 -14.24 -28.71
CA ARG A 12 -22.13 -13.18 -28.95
C ARG A 12 -21.35 -12.91 -27.65
N HIS A 13 -20.09 -13.34 -27.64
CA HIS A 13 -19.06 -12.93 -26.67
C HIS A 13 -18.37 -11.62 -27.11
N PRO A 14 -17.78 -10.84 -26.18
CA PRO A 14 -17.35 -9.47 -26.41
C PRO A 14 -15.92 -9.41 -27.00
N TRP A 15 -15.75 -9.85 -28.25
CA TRP A 15 -14.66 -9.41 -29.12
C TRP A 15 -15.22 -9.28 -30.55
N CYS A 16 -16.19 -8.39 -30.70
CA CYS A 16 -16.52 -7.76 -31.97
C CYS A 16 -16.58 -6.26 -31.68
N CYS A 17 -15.45 -5.59 -31.85
CA CYS A 17 -15.30 -4.28 -32.49
C CYS A 17 -13.98 -3.64 -32.09
N GLY A 18 -13.13 -3.42 -33.08
CA GLY A 18 -12.00 -2.50 -33.07
C GLY A 18 -11.19 -2.78 -34.33
N GLY A 19 -10.97 -1.88 -35.27
CA GLY A 19 -11.30 -0.47 -35.44
C GLY A 19 -10.79 -0.08 -36.84
N ASN A 20 -11.19 1.08 -37.35
CA ASN A 20 -10.68 1.59 -38.63
C ASN A 20 -9.18 1.90 -38.51
N LEU A 21 -8.36 1.04 -39.12
CA LEU A 21 -7.10 1.42 -39.76
C LEU A 21 -7.46 1.78 -41.21
N ALA A 22 -7.37 3.05 -41.57
CA ALA A 22 -7.65 3.48 -42.94
C ALA A 22 -6.55 3.00 -43.89
N ASP A 23 -6.99 2.32 -44.95
CA ASP A 23 -6.34 2.01 -46.22
C ASP A 23 -4.96 1.34 -46.22
N VAL A 24 -5.00 0.00 -46.12
CA VAL A 24 -4.23 -0.84 -47.04
C VAL A 24 -5.22 -1.85 -47.64
N ASP A 25 -5.70 -1.53 -48.83
CA ASP A 25 -6.46 -2.45 -49.67
C ASP A 25 -5.54 -3.63 -50.05
N CYS A 26 -5.71 -4.76 -49.38
CA CYS A 26 -5.14 -6.04 -49.76
C CYS A 26 -6.22 -7.09 -49.51
N ASN A 27 -7.00 -7.38 -50.55
CA ASN A 27 -7.75 -8.63 -50.69
C ASN A 27 -6.89 -9.81 -50.22
N ASP A 28 -7.31 -10.52 -49.17
CA ASP A 28 -6.83 -11.89 -48.97
C ASP A 28 -7.82 -12.71 -48.13
N MET A 29 -8.87 -13.22 -48.79
CA MET A 29 -9.75 -14.29 -48.29
C MET A 29 -9.00 -15.64 -48.18
N GLY A 30 -7.83 -15.66 -47.53
CA GLY A 30 -6.95 -16.83 -47.41
C GLY A 30 -6.28 -17.03 -46.05
N ARG A 31 -6.43 -16.10 -45.09
CA ARG A 31 -5.63 -16.10 -43.84
C ARG A 31 -6.26 -16.69 -42.59
N GLU A 32 -7.58 -16.91 -42.57
CA GLU A 32 -8.26 -17.50 -41.39
C GLU A 32 -7.99 -19.00 -41.18
N ASN A 33 -7.27 -19.66 -42.10
CA ASN A 33 -7.12 -21.12 -42.09
C ASN A 33 -5.73 -21.63 -41.68
N LYS A 34 -4.79 -20.79 -41.23
CA LYS A 34 -3.48 -21.26 -40.75
C LYS A 34 -3.49 -21.57 -39.25
N LYS A 35 -2.92 -22.72 -38.87
CA LYS A 35 -2.86 -23.23 -37.49
C LYS A 35 -1.40 -23.34 -37.04
N LEU A 36 -1.16 -23.34 -35.73
CA LEU A 36 0.18 -23.55 -35.20
C LEU A 36 0.43 -25.03 -34.96
N VAL A 37 1.55 -25.53 -35.47
CA VAL A 37 1.98 -26.92 -35.28
C VAL A 37 3.29 -26.92 -34.50
N VAL A 38 3.28 -27.55 -33.33
CA VAL A 38 4.45 -27.68 -32.45
C VAL A 38 5.05 -29.06 -32.65
N THR A 39 6.31 -29.11 -33.07
CA THR A 39 7.07 -30.34 -33.26
C THR A 39 8.28 -30.35 -32.33
N THR A 40 8.45 -31.44 -31.58
CA THR A 40 9.59 -31.62 -30.67
C THR A 40 10.51 -32.69 -31.21
N CYS A 41 11.81 -32.40 -31.18
CA CYS A 41 12.86 -33.34 -31.58
C CYS A 41 13.98 -33.32 -30.55
N LYS A 42 14.53 -34.50 -30.26
CA LYS A 42 15.67 -34.65 -29.37
C LYS A 42 16.82 -35.23 -30.18
N VAL A 43 17.91 -34.47 -30.28
CA VAL A 43 19.11 -34.85 -31.02
C VAL A 43 20.27 -34.89 -30.02
N ASP A 44 20.77 -36.08 -29.71
CA ASP A 44 21.79 -36.33 -28.67
C ASP A 44 21.47 -35.67 -27.31
N HIS A 45 22.15 -34.56 -26.99
CA HIS A 45 22.01 -33.77 -25.77
C HIS A 45 21.25 -32.45 -25.99
N GLU A 46 20.69 -32.23 -27.16
CA GLU A 46 19.96 -31.02 -27.55
C GLU A 46 18.46 -31.31 -27.68
N THR A 47 17.64 -30.45 -27.07
CA THR A 47 16.20 -30.46 -27.29
C THR A 47 15.85 -29.32 -28.23
N VAL A 48 15.17 -29.65 -29.33
CA VAL A 48 14.70 -28.68 -30.32
C VAL A 48 13.17 -28.66 -30.29
N VAL A 49 12.59 -27.48 -30.15
CA VAL A 49 11.15 -27.26 -30.24
C VAL A 49 10.89 -26.28 -31.36
N ARG A 50 10.14 -26.74 -32.36
CA ARG A 50 9.78 -25.94 -33.52
C ARG A 50 8.29 -25.67 -33.53
N ILE A 51 7.93 -24.42 -33.81
CA ILE A 51 6.55 -23.92 -33.86
C ILE A 51 6.36 -23.33 -35.24
N ASP A 52 5.59 -23.99 -36.09
CA ASP A 52 5.33 -23.58 -37.47
C ASP A 52 3.88 -23.15 -37.66
N ARG A 53 3.64 -22.12 -38.47
CA ARG A 53 2.31 -21.69 -38.89
C ARG A 53 1.97 -22.33 -40.24
N ILE A 54 1.15 -23.39 -40.20
CA ILE A 54 0.84 -24.24 -41.36
C ILE A 54 -0.64 -24.08 -41.74
N PRO A 55 -0.99 -23.92 -43.04
CA PRO A 55 -2.38 -23.99 -43.51
C PRO A 55 -3.07 -25.29 -43.07
N ALA A 56 -4.33 -25.22 -42.63
CA ALA A 56 -5.06 -26.35 -42.04
C ALA A 56 -5.16 -27.57 -42.97
N ASP A 57 -5.26 -27.35 -44.27
CA ASP A 57 -5.28 -28.35 -45.33
C ASP A 57 -3.92 -29.05 -45.55
N MET A 58 -2.82 -28.43 -45.11
CA MET A 58 -1.46 -28.96 -45.23
C MET A 58 -0.97 -29.63 -43.94
N ILE A 59 -1.82 -29.75 -42.92
CA ILE A 59 -1.46 -30.39 -41.64
C ILE A 59 -1.58 -31.91 -41.79
N ASP A 60 -0.49 -32.61 -41.53
CA ASP A 60 -0.49 -34.07 -41.41
C ASP A 60 -1.06 -34.51 -40.06
N TYR A 61 -2.39 -34.64 -39.99
CA TYR A 61 -3.12 -35.03 -38.78
C TYR A 61 -2.72 -36.41 -38.23
N SER A 62 -2.10 -37.28 -39.03
CA SER A 62 -1.62 -38.59 -38.56
C SER A 62 -0.45 -38.47 -37.55
N LYS A 63 0.31 -37.38 -37.67
CA LYS A 63 1.45 -37.04 -36.80
C LYS A 63 1.03 -36.27 -35.55
N VAL A 64 -0.19 -35.75 -35.49
CA VAL A 64 -0.69 -35.00 -34.34
C VAL A 64 -0.91 -35.95 -33.15
N ALA A 65 -0.24 -35.67 -32.04
CA ALA A 65 -0.44 -36.34 -30.75
C ALA A 65 -1.57 -35.69 -29.95
N HIS A 66 -1.70 -34.37 -30.04
CA HIS A 66 -2.68 -33.62 -29.27
C HIS A 66 -3.14 -32.38 -30.04
N ALA A 67 -4.45 -32.15 -30.10
CA ALA A 67 -5.04 -30.91 -30.55
C ALA A 67 -5.56 -30.15 -29.33
N ALA A 68 -5.10 -28.92 -29.15
CA ALA A 68 -5.53 -28.11 -28.02
C ALA A 68 -7.00 -27.68 -28.20
N SER A 69 -7.74 -27.62 -27.09
CA SER A 69 -9.15 -27.24 -27.03
C SER A 69 -9.36 -25.92 -26.27
N GLY A 70 -10.59 -25.39 -26.29
CA GLY A 70 -10.91 -24.13 -25.60
C GLY A 70 -10.23 -22.91 -26.25
N PRO A 71 -9.64 -21.97 -25.48
CA PRO A 71 -9.03 -20.75 -26.04
C PRO A 71 -7.77 -21.01 -26.88
N TYR A 72 -7.20 -22.22 -26.79
CA TYR A 72 -6.03 -22.66 -27.55
C TYR A 72 -6.38 -23.42 -28.83
N THR A 73 -7.66 -23.41 -29.23
CA THR A 73 -8.15 -24.09 -30.43
C THR A 73 -7.40 -23.60 -31.66
N GLY A 74 -6.77 -24.54 -32.38
CA GLY A 74 -5.92 -24.23 -33.54
C GLY A 74 -4.41 -24.36 -33.28
N ILE A 75 -4.02 -24.93 -32.14
CA ILE A 75 -2.66 -25.41 -31.87
C ILE A 75 -2.66 -26.94 -31.89
N TYR A 76 -1.76 -27.51 -32.68
CA TYR A 76 -1.56 -28.95 -32.83
C TYR A 76 -0.15 -29.31 -32.38
N ILE A 77 -0.03 -30.36 -31.56
CA ILE A 77 1.25 -30.86 -31.07
C ILE A 77 1.52 -32.20 -31.75
N ASN A 78 2.62 -32.29 -32.50
CA ASN A 78 3.03 -33.51 -33.16
C ASN A 78 3.68 -34.50 -32.18
N LYS A 79 3.60 -35.80 -32.51
CA LYS A 79 4.35 -36.86 -31.85
C LYS A 79 5.86 -36.56 -31.99
N PRO A 80 6.66 -36.75 -30.92
CA PRO A 80 8.11 -36.50 -30.98
C PRO A 80 8.75 -37.28 -32.13
N THR A 81 9.62 -36.64 -32.91
CA THR A 81 10.22 -37.22 -34.13
C THR A 81 11.75 -37.30 -34.05
N SER A 82 12.38 -38.23 -34.79
CA SER A 82 13.85 -38.35 -34.88
C SER A 82 14.46 -37.24 -35.76
N SER A 83 15.75 -36.95 -35.52
CA SER A 83 16.57 -35.87 -36.10
C SER A 83 16.42 -35.63 -37.62
N GLU A 84 16.08 -36.67 -38.39
CA GLU A 84 16.10 -36.61 -39.86
C GLU A 84 14.92 -35.85 -40.48
N THR A 85 13.83 -35.59 -39.73
CA THR A 85 12.59 -35.01 -40.28
C THR A 85 12.49 -33.48 -40.19
N LEU A 86 13.36 -32.82 -39.41
CA LEU A 86 13.44 -31.35 -39.32
C LEU A 86 14.40 -30.75 -40.37
N LYS A 87 15.06 -31.58 -41.17
CA LYS A 87 15.93 -31.15 -42.26
C LYS A 87 15.08 -30.69 -43.43
N TYR A 88 14.68 -29.43 -43.44
CA TYR A 88 14.48 -28.58 -44.64
C TYR A 88 13.77 -27.31 -44.18
N VAL A 89 14.52 -26.26 -43.81
CA VAL A 89 14.15 -24.85 -44.08
C VAL A 89 15.45 -24.03 -44.14
N GLU A 90 15.45 -23.06 -45.05
CA GLU A 90 16.48 -22.06 -45.35
C GLU A 90 16.99 -21.26 -44.12
N LYS A 91 18.05 -20.48 -44.36
CA LYS A 91 18.72 -19.58 -43.41
C LYS A 91 17.69 -18.74 -42.63
N TYR A 92 17.65 -18.89 -41.30
CA TYR A 92 16.79 -18.10 -40.41
C TYR A 92 17.00 -16.59 -40.60
N HIS A 93 15.92 -15.82 -40.42
CA HIS A 93 15.97 -14.36 -40.56
C HIS A 93 16.66 -13.69 -39.37
N GLN A 94 16.44 -14.23 -38.16
CA GLN A 94 17.06 -13.73 -36.93
C GLN A 94 17.33 -14.84 -35.93
N ARG A 95 18.37 -14.64 -35.12
CA ARG A 95 18.80 -15.55 -34.06
C ARG A 95 19.21 -14.80 -32.82
N PHE A 96 18.73 -15.27 -31.68
CA PHE A 96 19.13 -14.82 -30.35
C PHE A 96 19.71 -15.98 -29.56
N LYS A 97 20.86 -15.80 -28.91
CA LYS A 97 21.49 -16.83 -28.07
C LYS A 97 21.85 -16.25 -26.72
N PHE A 98 21.51 -16.96 -25.66
CA PHE A 98 21.79 -16.53 -24.28
C PHE A 98 21.98 -17.74 -23.36
N VAL A 99 22.54 -17.50 -22.18
CA VAL A 99 22.77 -18.53 -21.15
C VAL A 99 21.79 -18.31 -20.01
N ALA A 100 21.05 -19.36 -19.65
CA ALA A 100 20.18 -19.39 -18.50
C ALA A 100 20.89 -20.07 -17.32
N TYR A 101 20.87 -19.43 -16.16
CA TYR A 101 21.41 -19.96 -14.90
C TYR A 101 20.26 -20.62 -14.14
N LEU A 102 20.33 -21.94 -13.98
CA LEU A 102 19.28 -22.73 -13.33
C LEU A 102 19.74 -23.12 -11.93
N SER A 103 19.03 -22.64 -10.90
CA SER A 103 19.25 -23.04 -9.51
C SER A 103 18.37 -24.24 -9.15
N PRO A 104 18.92 -25.38 -8.71
CA PRO A 104 18.10 -26.50 -8.28
C PRO A 104 17.30 -26.14 -7.02
N LYS A 105 16.02 -26.52 -6.98
CA LYS A 105 15.07 -26.12 -5.91
C LYS A 105 15.42 -26.63 -4.51
N GLN A 106 16.34 -27.58 -4.33
CA GLN A 106 16.68 -28.12 -3.01
C GLN A 106 18.09 -28.73 -2.99
N LYS A 107 19.12 -27.93 -2.67
CA LYS A 107 20.36 -28.31 -1.96
C LYS A 107 21.28 -27.08 -1.91
N LYS A 108 21.71 -26.69 -0.71
CA LYS A 108 22.55 -25.51 -0.44
C LYS A 108 24.01 -25.63 -0.95
N ASP A 109 24.38 -26.75 -1.56
CA ASP A 109 25.77 -27.06 -1.96
C ASP A 109 25.89 -27.74 -3.33
N SER A 110 25.17 -27.29 -4.37
CA SER A 110 25.43 -27.79 -5.72
C SER A 110 25.59 -26.66 -6.73
N ASN A 111 26.75 -26.67 -7.41
CA ASN A 111 27.15 -25.79 -8.50
C ASN A 111 25.98 -25.40 -9.42
N GLU A 112 25.90 -24.12 -9.77
CA GLU A 112 24.93 -23.56 -10.71
C GLU A 112 24.92 -24.34 -12.02
N HIS A 113 23.75 -24.86 -12.42
CA HIS A 113 23.59 -25.55 -13.69
C HIS A 113 23.32 -24.51 -14.78
N LYS A 114 24.20 -24.42 -15.79
CA LYS A 114 24.06 -23.48 -16.90
C LYS A 114 23.49 -24.19 -18.13
N GLU A 115 22.52 -23.56 -18.78
CA GLU A 115 21.89 -24.04 -20.02
C GLU A 115 22.02 -22.96 -21.10
N SER A 116 22.53 -23.32 -22.29
CA SER A 116 22.52 -22.44 -23.46
C SER A 116 21.17 -22.56 -24.16
N ARG A 117 20.52 -21.42 -24.38
CA ARG A 117 19.27 -21.31 -25.15
C ARG A 117 19.47 -20.50 -26.42
N GLU A 118 18.88 -20.95 -27.51
CA GLU A 118 18.91 -20.28 -28.82
C GLU A 118 17.49 -20.19 -29.37
N VAL A 119 17.09 -19.01 -29.82
CA VAL A 119 15.79 -18.72 -30.45
C VAL A 119 16.04 -18.27 -31.88
N ARG A 120 15.43 -18.94 -32.85
CA ARG A 120 15.51 -18.59 -34.27
C ARG A 120 14.13 -18.24 -34.78
N LEU A 121 14.04 -17.18 -35.57
CA LEU A 121 12.79 -16.63 -36.09
C LEU A 121 12.79 -16.62 -37.62
N TRP A 122 11.65 -17.00 -38.20
CA TRP A 122 11.31 -16.80 -39.60
C TRP A 122 10.07 -15.92 -39.67
N PHE A 123 10.18 -14.79 -40.37
CA PHE A 123 9.09 -13.85 -40.57
C PHE A 123 8.39 -14.13 -41.88
N SER A 124 7.11 -13.76 -41.92
CA SER A 124 6.32 -13.77 -43.15
C SER A 124 6.94 -12.85 -44.20
N ASP A 125 6.85 -13.26 -45.47
CA ASP A 125 7.30 -12.46 -46.60
C ASP A 125 6.57 -11.13 -46.71
N LEU A 126 5.37 -11.04 -46.14
CA LEU A 126 4.61 -9.78 -46.08
C LEU A 126 5.15 -8.78 -45.05
N LEU A 127 6.05 -9.18 -44.15
CA LEU A 127 6.70 -8.25 -43.23
C LEU A 127 7.92 -7.60 -43.92
N PRO A 128 7.95 -6.26 -44.10
CA PRO A 128 9.06 -5.56 -44.74
C PRO A 128 10.40 -5.86 -44.05
N PHE A 129 11.47 -6.04 -44.84
CA PHE A 129 12.79 -6.46 -44.35
C PHE A 129 13.32 -5.56 -43.23
N GLU A 130 13.12 -4.25 -43.35
CA GLU A 130 13.57 -3.23 -42.39
C GLU A 130 12.91 -3.41 -41.00
N MET A 131 11.64 -3.81 -40.98
CA MET A 131 10.86 -3.99 -39.75
C MET A 131 11.17 -5.32 -39.04
N ARG A 132 11.71 -6.32 -39.75
CA ARG A 132 12.00 -7.65 -39.19
C ARG A 132 12.90 -7.54 -37.97
N LYS A 133 13.95 -6.71 -38.02
CA LYS A 133 14.92 -6.54 -36.91
C LYS A 133 14.28 -6.00 -35.64
N GLU A 134 13.46 -4.97 -35.78
CA GLU A 134 12.77 -4.37 -34.64
C GLU A 134 11.73 -5.33 -34.04
N LYS A 135 10.91 -5.95 -34.89
CA LYS A 135 9.84 -6.85 -34.44
C LYS A 135 10.39 -8.13 -33.80
N GLY A 136 11.50 -8.67 -34.31
CA GLY A 136 12.20 -9.78 -33.68
C GLY A 136 12.80 -9.42 -32.32
N ARG A 137 13.36 -8.21 -32.18
CA ARG A 137 13.84 -7.69 -30.89
C ARG A 137 12.69 -7.46 -29.90
N GLU A 138 11.57 -6.91 -30.35
CA GLU A 138 10.35 -6.75 -29.53
C GLU A 138 9.86 -8.11 -29.01
N PHE A 139 9.80 -9.11 -29.89
CA PHE A 139 9.46 -10.49 -29.54
C PHE A 139 10.43 -11.06 -28.50
N PHE A 140 11.74 -10.92 -28.72
CA PHE A 140 12.75 -11.47 -27.80
C PHE A 140 12.74 -10.76 -26.44
N ASN A 141 12.57 -9.44 -26.39
CA ASN A 141 12.48 -8.68 -25.14
C ASN A 141 11.24 -9.08 -24.33
N LYS A 142 10.10 -9.28 -25.01
CA LYS A 142 8.87 -9.80 -24.38
C LYS A 142 9.02 -11.24 -23.92
N LEU A 143 9.82 -12.06 -24.59
CA LEU A 143 10.08 -13.44 -24.19
C LEU A 143 11.04 -13.50 -22.98
N THR A 144 11.98 -12.57 -22.89
CA THR A 144 13.08 -12.59 -21.90
C THR A 144 12.97 -11.53 -20.79
N THR A 145 11.82 -10.88 -20.64
CA THR A 145 11.60 -9.81 -19.64
C THR A 145 11.96 -10.29 -18.23
N PRO A 146 12.89 -9.63 -17.49
CA PRO A 146 13.43 -10.14 -16.23
C PRO A 146 12.39 -10.46 -15.15
N GLU A 147 11.40 -9.59 -14.98
CA GLU A 147 10.34 -9.71 -13.95
C GLU A 147 9.42 -10.92 -14.16
N THR A 148 9.28 -11.34 -15.41
CA THR A 148 8.37 -12.43 -15.81
C THR A 148 9.11 -13.59 -16.49
N PHE A 149 10.45 -13.61 -16.41
CA PHE A 149 11.26 -14.59 -17.13
C PHE A 149 10.90 -16.01 -16.71
N PRO A 150 10.52 -16.90 -17.64
CA PRO A 150 10.09 -18.25 -17.30
C PRO A 150 11.19 -19.07 -16.63
N LYS A 151 10.98 -19.44 -15.36
CA LYS A 151 11.95 -20.19 -14.55
C LYS A 151 12.12 -21.65 -14.97
N GLU A 152 11.11 -22.24 -15.62
CA GLU A 152 11.14 -23.64 -16.08
C GLU A 152 11.07 -23.71 -17.61
N TYR A 153 11.70 -24.73 -18.21
CA TYR A 153 11.79 -24.88 -19.66
C TYR A 153 10.41 -24.96 -20.35
N ALA A 154 9.44 -25.62 -19.70
CA ALA A 154 8.08 -25.75 -20.22
C ALA A 154 7.35 -24.40 -20.31
N TYR A 155 7.51 -23.51 -19.32
CA TYR A 155 6.93 -22.17 -19.34
C TYR A 155 7.58 -21.28 -20.41
N PHE A 156 8.87 -21.48 -20.68
CA PHE A 156 9.57 -20.77 -21.76
C PHE A 156 9.01 -21.15 -23.13
N ILE A 157 8.77 -22.45 -23.37
CA ILE A 157 8.15 -22.95 -24.60
C ILE A 157 6.71 -22.43 -24.73
N ARG A 158 5.90 -22.49 -23.66
CA ARG A 158 4.51 -21.99 -23.66
C ARG A 158 4.43 -20.50 -23.98
N ARG A 159 5.30 -19.68 -23.36
CA ARG A 159 5.35 -18.24 -23.63
C ARG A 159 5.76 -17.94 -25.07
N THR A 160 6.72 -18.69 -25.61
CA THR A 160 7.11 -18.59 -27.02
C THR A 160 5.91 -18.89 -27.93
N LEU A 161 5.18 -19.97 -27.66
CA LEU A 161 4.01 -20.39 -28.42
C LEU A 161 2.90 -19.33 -28.44
N LEU A 162 2.58 -18.75 -27.28
CA LEU A 162 1.61 -17.67 -27.13
C LEU A 162 2.03 -16.41 -27.90
N LEU A 163 3.29 -15.99 -27.76
CA LEU A 163 3.80 -14.83 -28.49
C LEU A 163 3.79 -15.06 -30.00
N THR A 164 4.06 -16.28 -30.47
CA THR A 164 3.96 -16.63 -31.89
C THR A 164 2.50 -16.67 -32.35
N HIS A 165 1.57 -17.11 -31.51
CA HIS A 165 0.14 -17.15 -31.83
C HIS A 165 -0.43 -15.75 -32.06
N LEU A 166 -0.14 -14.81 -31.15
CA LEU A 166 -0.59 -13.41 -31.18
C LEU A 166 0.12 -12.54 -32.23
N ARG A 167 1.05 -13.11 -33.00
CA ARG A 167 1.87 -12.42 -34.00
C ARG A 167 1.84 -13.22 -35.31
N ASP A 168 0.89 -12.86 -36.14
CA ASP A 168 0.64 -13.40 -37.48
C ASP A 168 1.76 -13.13 -38.49
N PHE A 169 2.66 -12.17 -38.23
CA PHE A 169 3.84 -11.91 -39.06
C PHE A 169 5.03 -12.88 -38.81
N ILE A 170 4.91 -13.83 -37.87
CA ILE A 170 5.92 -14.86 -37.60
C ILE A 170 5.43 -16.19 -38.17
N ASP A 171 6.17 -16.73 -39.13
CA ASP A 171 5.83 -17.99 -39.79
C ASP A 171 6.38 -19.20 -39.02
N SER A 172 7.61 -19.11 -38.50
CA SER A 172 8.21 -20.18 -37.71
C SER A 172 9.09 -19.66 -36.58
N VAL A 173 9.11 -20.40 -35.46
CA VAL A 173 10.05 -20.21 -34.34
C VAL A 173 10.69 -21.54 -33.97
N GLU A 174 12.01 -21.54 -33.83
CA GLU A 174 12.78 -22.71 -33.42
C GLU A 174 13.55 -22.40 -32.13
N LEU A 175 13.39 -23.25 -31.12
CA LEU A 175 14.02 -23.15 -29.82
C LEU A 175 15.01 -24.30 -29.65
N HIS A 176 16.27 -23.97 -29.31
CA HIS A 176 17.28 -24.97 -28.98
C HIS A 176 17.69 -24.85 -27.53
N PHE A 177 17.72 -25.99 -26.84
CA PHE A 177 18.16 -26.12 -25.46
C PHE A 177 19.37 -27.06 -25.42
N ARG A 178 20.53 -26.55 -24.98
CA ARG A 178 21.79 -27.30 -24.89
C ARG A 178 22.40 -27.17 -23.49
N PRO A 179 22.93 -28.26 -22.90
CA PRO A 179 23.75 -28.18 -21.69
C PRO A 179 24.96 -27.28 -21.95
N TYR A 180 25.25 -26.33 -21.05
CA TYR A 180 26.39 -25.44 -21.21
C TYR A 180 27.69 -26.17 -20.87
N ARG A 181 28.48 -26.55 -21.88
CA ARG A 181 29.86 -27.03 -21.71
C ARG A 181 30.82 -25.87 -21.98
N ALA A 182 31.63 -25.50 -21.00
CA ALA A 182 32.71 -24.53 -21.20
C ALA A 182 33.68 -25.11 -22.23
N VAL A 183 33.92 -24.39 -23.32
CA VAL A 183 34.96 -24.76 -24.29
C VAL A 183 36.30 -24.61 -23.56
N VAL A 184 36.99 -25.72 -23.31
CA VAL A 184 38.40 -25.70 -22.94
C VAL A 184 39.17 -25.24 -24.17
N ASN A 185 39.54 -23.96 -24.21
CA ASN A 185 40.46 -23.46 -25.21
C ASN A 185 41.80 -24.19 -25.01
N LYS A 186 42.07 -25.24 -25.80
CA LYS A 186 43.46 -25.63 -26.07
C LYS A 186 44.10 -24.47 -26.83
N PRO A 187 45.27 -23.96 -26.41
CA PRO A 187 45.91 -22.86 -27.10
C PRO A 187 46.26 -23.29 -28.53
N PRO A 188 46.00 -22.45 -29.55
CA PRO A 188 46.53 -22.67 -30.88
C PRO A 188 48.07 -22.55 -30.86
N PRO A 189 48.80 -23.27 -31.73
CA PRO A 189 50.24 -23.17 -31.81
C PRO A 189 50.65 -21.78 -32.30
N THR A 190 51.69 -21.23 -31.68
CA THR A 190 52.28 -19.92 -31.92
C THR A 190 52.84 -19.76 -33.35
N PRO A 191 52.46 -18.71 -34.09
CA PRO A 191 53.29 -18.14 -35.15
C PRO A 191 54.10 -16.95 -34.61
N LYS A 192 55.27 -16.74 -35.21
CA LYS A 192 56.31 -15.77 -34.82
C LYS A 192 55.96 -14.33 -35.26
N THR A 193 56.49 -13.41 -34.45
CA THR A 193 56.61 -11.94 -34.52
C THR A 193 56.87 -11.32 -35.89
N GLU A 194 56.34 -10.11 -36.11
CA GLU A 194 57.11 -8.93 -36.58
C GLU A 194 56.36 -7.60 -36.33
N GLU A 195 57.10 -6.61 -35.81
CA GLU A 195 56.67 -5.26 -35.38
C GLU A 195 56.56 -4.27 -36.55
N VAL A 196 55.61 -3.30 -36.54
CA VAL A 196 55.85 -1.93 -37.09
C VAL A 196 55.03 -0.86 -36.33
N LYS A 197 55.68 0.30 -36.16
CA LYS A 197 55.45 1.50 -35.33
C LYS A 197 54.22 2.39 -35.64
N LEU A 198 53.69 3.02 -34.59
CA LEU A 198 52.73 4.16 -34.58
C LEU A 198 53.39 5.53 -34.81
N PRO A 199 52.63 6.54 -35.27
CA PRO A 199 52.75 7.93 -34.77
C PRO A 199 51.39 8.64 -34.48
N PRO A 200 51.39 9.82 -33.83
CA PRO A 200 50.41 10.21 -32.78
C PRO A 200 49.50 11.43 -33.16
N PRO A 201 48.91 12.22 -32.22
CA PRO A 201 47.48 12.24 -31.89
C PRO A 201 46.78 13.59 -32.22
N LYS A 202 45.46 13.70 -31.97
CA LYS A 202 44.85 14.96 -31.48
C LYS A 202 43.44 14.77 -30.83
N PRO A 203 43.11 15.49 -29.73
CA PRO A 203 41.89 15.33 -28.90
C PRO A 203 40.85 16.45 -29.17
N PRO A 204 39.83 16.70 -28.31
CA PRO A 204 38.81 15.85 -27.69
C PRO A 204 37.38 16.33 -28.06
N LYS A 205 36.31 15.70 -27.55
CA LYS A 205 35.12 16.40 -27.00
C LYS A 205 34.18 15.47 -26.23
N GLU A 206 34.25 15.66 -24.91
CA GLU A 206 33.20 15.71 -23.87
C GLU A 206 31.97 14.77 -23.92
N GLU A 207 32.00 13.93 -22.89
CA GLU A 207 31.02 13.13 -22.17
C GLU A 207 29.54 13.56 -22.15
N GLN A 208 28.67 12.54 -22.06
CA GLN A 208 27.64 12.49 -21.02
C GLN A 208 27.36 11.03 -20.60
N PHE A 209 27.47 10.78 -19.30
CA PHE A 209 27.22 9.52 -18.60
C PHE A 209 25.72 9.32 -18.31
N VAL A 210 25.20 8.10 -18.51
CA VAL A 210 24.23 7.45 -17.59
C VAL A 210 24.48 5.94 -17.58
N SER A 211 24.65 5.37 -16.38
CA SER A 211 24.97 3.97 -16.11
C SER A 211 23.86 2.99 -16.54
N THR A 212 24.17 2.09 -17.48
CA THR A 212 23.31 0.96 -17.86
C THR A 212 23.96 -0.35 -17.39
N ALA A 213 23.16 -1.26 -16.82
CA ALA A 213 23.59 -2.62 -16.51
C ALA A 213 24.04 -3.35 -17.79
N ILE A 214 25.24 -3.94 -17.77
CA ILE A 214 25.90 -4.52 -18.94
C ILE A 214 25.31 -5.92 -19.23
N MET A 215 24.57 -6.06 -20.35
CA MET A 215 24.39 -7.35 -21.03
C MET A 215 25.61 -7.63 -21.90
N HIS A 216 26.31 -8.74 -21.67
CA HIS A 216 27.35 -9.21 -22.59
C HIS A 216 26.70 -9.81 -23.86
N VAL A 217 26.62 -9.02 -24.93
CA VAL A 217 26.48 -9.54 -26.29
C VAL A 217 27.88 -9.87 -26.81
N GLN A 218 28.18 -11.14 -26.98
CA GLN A 218 29.50 -11.59 -27.45
C GLN A 218 29.51 -11.70 -28.98
N GLU A 219 30.20 -10.77 -29.64
CA GLU A 219 30.75 -10.94 -30.99
C GLU A 219 32.29 -11.06 -30.87
N CYS A 220 32.90 -12.09 -31.45
CA CYS A 220 34.36 -12.28 -31.53
C CYS A 220 34.73 -13.12 -32.78
N PRO A 221 35.97 -13.07 -33.34
CA PRO A 221 37.22 -12.41 -32.88
C PRO A 221 37.89 -11.50 -33.97
N ILE A 222 38.97 -10.72 -33.78
CA ILE A 222 40.39 -11.03 -33.44
C ILE A 222 41.14 -9.77 -32.89
N VAL A 223 41.75 -9.95 -31.71
CA VAL A 223 43.09 -9.56 -31.14
C VAL A 223 43.79 -8.24 -31.54
N GLU A 224 44.15 -7.41 -30.54
CA GLU A 224 45.55 -7.17 -30.09
C GLU A 224 45.65 -6.44 -28.74
N THR A 225 46.77 -6.68 -28.06
CA THR A 225 46.99 -6.60 -26.60
C THR A 225 47.77 -5.33 -26.23
N ALA A 226 47.53 -4.73 -25.06
CA ALA A 226 48.57 -3.95 -24.38
C ALA A 226 48.37 -3.98 -22.86
N GLN A 227 49.36 -4.54 -22.15
CA GLN A 227 49.53 -4.40 -20.71
C GLN A 227 50.02 -2.98 -20.40
N LEU A 228 49.59 -2.42 -19.27
CA LEU A 228 50.32 -1.30 -18.67
C LEU A 228 50.40 -1.42 -17.15
N ILE A 229 51.61 -1.14 -16.71
CA ILE A 229 52.22 -1.28 -15.39
C ILE A 229 51.53 -0.34 -14.41
N THR A 230 51.14 -0.86 -13.24
CA THR A 230 50.71 -0.07 -12.09
C THR A 230 51.91 0.68 -11.51
N THR A 231 51.94 1.99 -11.71
CA THR A 231 52.69 2.94 -10.87
C THR A 231 51.76 3.42 -9.76
N GLU A 232 52.20 3.24 -8.52
CA GLU A 232 51.54 3.76 -7.32
C GLU A 232 51.69 5.29 -7.18
N GLU A 233 50.79 5.82 -6.36
CA GLU A 233 50.66 7.17 -5.77
C GLU A 233 49.73 8.18 -6.47
N PRO A 234 49.01 9.06 -5.73
CA PRO A 234 48.69 9.09 -4.29
C PRO A 234 47.17 9.01 -4.02
N LYS A 235 46.79 8.55 -2.82
CA LYS A 235 45.39 8.53 -2.36
C LYS A 235 44.79 9.95 -2.38
N PRO A 236 43.64 10.19 -3.05
CA PRO A 236 42.85 11.37 -2.77
C PRO A 236 42.16 11.19 -1.41
N SER A 237 42.28 12.20 -0.55
CA SER A 237 41.63 12.29 0.74
C SER A 237 40.11 12.11 0.61
N PRO A 238 39.45 11.30 1.46
CA PRO A 238 38.01 11.21 1.44
C PRO A 238 37.42 12.44 2.17
N ILE A 239 36.89 13.39 1.41
CA ILE A 239 35.90 14.35 1.92
C ILE A 239 34.58 14.01 1.27
N LEU A 240 33.81 13.19 1.98
CA LEU A 240 32.35 13.23 2.09
C LEU A 240 31.97 12.23 3.17
N SER A 241 31.81 12.75 4.39
CA SER A 241 31.41 12.04 5.59
C SER A 241 30.03 11.40 5.42
N THR A 242 30.01 10.09 5.50
CA THR A 242 28.83 9.23 5.66
C THR A 242 27.89 9.80 6.73
N ILE A 243 26.61 9.96 6.40
CA ILE A 243 25.57 10.26 7.39
C ILE A 243 25.51 9.10 8.39
N GLU A 244 25.95 9.35 9.63
CA GLU A 244 25.69 8.50 10.78
C GLU A 244 24.30 8.86 11.31
N ASN A 245 23.43 7.88 11.59
CA ASN A 245 22.07 8.14 12.06
C ASN A 245 22.12 8.74 13.48
N PHE A 246 21.79 10.02 13.62
CA PHE A 246 21.65 10.69 14.91
C PHE A 246 20.17 10.82 15.28
N ILE A 247 19.82 10.56 16.55
CA ILE A 247 18.55 11.02 17.12
C ILE A 247 18.78 12.42 17.65
N THR A 248 18.18 13.42 17.01
CA THR A 248 18.32 14.82 17.39
C THR A 248 17.20 15.22 18.35
N VAL A 249 17.56 15.83 19.48
CA VAL A 249 16.63 16.30 20.51
C VAL A 249 16.93 17.77 20.79
N LEU A 250 15.87 18.57 20.90
CA LEU A 250 15.97 19.96 21.30
C LEU A 250 15.42 20.12 22.73
N THR A 251 16.16 20.82 23.58
CA THR A 251 15.70 21.20 24.93
C THR A 251 15.58 22.72 25.01
N PRO A 252 14.46 23.24 25.55
CA PRO A 252 14.31 24.69 25.78
C PRO A 252 15.25 25.18 26.89
N ALA A 253 15.41 26.50 27.02
CA ALA A 253 16.13 27.14 28.12
C ALA A 253 15.35 27.10 29.45
N VAL A 254 14.88 25.91 29.83
CA VAL A 254 14.13 25.64 31.06
C VAL A 254 14.58 24.28 31.58
N TYR A 255 14.72 24.21 32.91
CA TYR A 255 14.94 22.95 33.61
C TYR A 255 13.67 22.09 33.61
N ASP A 256 13.37 21.48 32.48
CA ASP A 256 12.29 20.53 32.28
C ASP A 256 12.78 19.36 31.42
N TYR A 257 12.44 18.14 31.80
CA TYR A 257 13.00 16.93 31.19
C TYR A 257 12.24 16.56 29.93
N GLN A 258 12.96 16.47 28.81
CA GLN A 258 12.51 15.83 27.58
C GLN A 258 12.81 14.33 27.64
N TYR A 259 11.76 13.52 27.61
CA TYR A 259 11.86 12.06 27.70
C TYR A 259 12.14 11.44 26.33
N LEU A 260 13.18 10.60 26.25
CA LEU A 260 13.71 10.06 25.00
C LEU A 260 13.35 8.59 24.83
N THR A 261 12.16 8.32 24.29
CA THR A 261 11.70 6.95 24.01
C THR A 261 12.41 6.30 22.82
N GLU A 262 12.94 7.11 21.91
CA GLU A 262 13.64 6.67 20.70
C GLU A 262 15.05 6.12 20.98
N VAL A 263 15.64 6.48 22.12
CA VAL A 263 16.99 6.10 22.53
C VAL A 263 16.94 4.90 23.48
N ALA A 264 17.12 3.70 22.95
CA ALA A 264 17.12 2.48 23.75
C ALA A 264 18.36 2.40 24.67
N VAL A 265 18.14 2.47 25.99
CA VAL A 265 19.16 2.29 27.04
C VAL A 265 18.99 1.02 27.88
N SER A 266 17.81 0.37 27.83
CA SER A 266 17.57 -0.88 28.57
C SER A 266 18.46 -2.01 28.05
N GLY A 267 19.12 -2.73 28.96
CA GLY A 267 20.07 -3.80 28.64
C GLY A 267 21.43 -3.33 28.12
N LYS A 268 21.69 -2.02 28.07
CA LYS A 268 23.01 -1.45 27.76
C LYS A 268 23.78 -1.16 29.04
N THR A 269 25.08 -0.93 28.88
CA THR A 269 26.00 -0.51 29.95
C THR A 269 26.61 0.86 29.69
N SER A 270 26.37 1.45 28.51
CA SER A 270 26.90 2.77 28.16
C SER A 270 26.11 3.45 27.04
N ILE A 271 26.35 4.75 26.87
CA ILE A 271 25.79 5.60 25.82
C ILE A 271 26.77 6.70 25.44
N GLY A 272 26.79 7.09 24.16
CA GLY A 272 27.46 8.30 23.69
C GLY A 272 26.45 9.32 23.18
N PHE A 273 26.79 10.58 23.28
CA PHE A 273 25.99 11.67 22.74
C PHE A 273 26.87 12.89 22.51
N ARG A 274 26.37 13.84 21.74
CA ARG A 274 26.96 15.15 21.59
C ARG A 274 25.92 16.21 21.88
N VAL A 275 26.36 17.33 22.46
CA VAL A 275 25.46 18.41 22.86
C VAL A 275 26.06 19.77 22.49
N LYS A 276 25.20 20.69 22.03
CA LYS A 276 25.43 22.13 21.97
C LYS A 276 24.59 22.77 23.05
N ALA A 277 25.23 23.48 23.96
CA ALA A 277 24.57 24.21 25.04
C ALA A 277 25.52 25.28 25.58
N LYS A 278 24.98 26.38 26.07
CA LYS A 278 25.75 27.44 26.73
C LYS A 278 26.26 27.00 28.12
N ALA A 279 25.40 26.34 28.89
CA ALA A 279 25.70 25.81 30.22
C ALA A 279 24.65 24.78 30.65
N GLY A 280 25.01 23.90 31.57
CA GLY A 280 24.13 22.96 32.27
C GLY A 280 23.37 22.03 31.34
N ALA A 281 24.03 20.95 30.90
CA ALA A 281 23.43 19.84 30.19
C ALA A 281 23.14 18.71 31.20
N TYR A 282 21.86 18.36 31.36
CA TYR A 282 21.39 17.37 32.33
C TYR A 282 20.95 16.09 31.63
N VAL A 283 21.46 14.95 32.07
CA VAL A 283 21.10 13.62 31.56
C VAL A 283 20.60 12.78 32.72
N ALA A 284 19.33 12.40 32.70
CA ALA A 284 18.71 11.53 33.70
C ALA A 284 18.54 10.10 33.16
N LEU A 285 19.20 9.16 33.84
CA LEU A 285 19.14 7.71 33.60
C LEU A 285 18.21 7.08 34.65
N SER A 286 16.98 6.79 34.26
CA SER A 286 15.90 6.41 35.19
C SER A 286 15.48 4.95 35.04
N SER A 287 15.00 4.36 36.13
CA SER A 287 14.40 3.01 36.11
C SER A 287 12.95 2.97 35.62
N VAL A 288 12.21 4.08 35.81
CA VAL A 288 10.78 4.22 35.48
C VAL A 288 10.60 5.41 34.55
N TYR A 289 9.78 5.26 33.51
CA TYR A 289 9.48 6.34 32.58
C TYR A 289 8.70 7.46 33.29
N GLY A 290 9.06 8.73 33.05
CA GLY A 290 8.40 9.87 33.68
C GLY A 290 8.94 10.23 35.08
N ASP A 291 9.57 9.30 35.80
CA ASP A 291 10.11 9.56 37.14
C ASP A 291 11.62 9.84 37.07
N THR A 292 11.98 11.12 37.15
CA THR A 292 13.37 11.58 37.22
C THR A 292 13.85 11.80 38.66
N LEU A 293 12.97 11.65 39.66
CA LEU A 293 13.27 11.95 41.06
C LEU A 293 13.74 10.71 41.82
N ARG A 294 13.08 9.57 41.60
CA ARG A 294 13.39 8.30 42.29
C ARG A 294 14.13 7.36 41.36
N LYS A 295 15.06 6.57 41.92
CA LYS A 295 15.82 5.54 41.18
C LYS A 295 16.29 6.07 39.82
N THR A 296 17.00 7.17 39.88
CA THR A 296 17.52 7.92 38.74
C THR A 296 18.95 8.35 39.05
N TYR A 297 19.85 8.21 38.08
CA TYR A 297 21.16 8.85 38.12
C TYR A 297 21.12 10.08 37.23
N GLU A 298 21.37 11.24 37.80
CA GLU A 298 21.43 12.51 37.07
C GLU A 298 22.90 12.89 36.86
N VAL A 299 23.31 12.96 35.60
CA VAL A 299 24.63 13.44 35.17
C VAL A 299 24.47 14.88 34.71
N VAL A 300 25.24 15.78 35.32
CA VAL A 300 25.21 17.21 35.02
C VAL A 300 26.56 17.61 34.43
N ILE A 301 26.53 18.18 33.23
CA ILE A 301 27.72 18.63 32.51
C ILE A 301 27.66 20.16 32.40
N GLY A 302 28.71 20.84 32.82
CA GLY A 302 28.83 22.29 32.69
C GLY A 302 27.88 23.11 33.58
N THR A 303 27.70 22.72 34.84
CA THR A 303 26.99 23.53 35.86
C THR A 303 27.84 24.71 36.35
N GLU A 304 27.26 25.60 37.15
CA GLU A 304 27.90 26.84 37.67
C GLU A 304 28.50 27.74 36.57
N ASN A 305 27.75 28.00 35.51
CA ASN A 305 28.24 28.70 34.31
C ASN A 305 29.37 27.93 33.60
N ASN A 306 29.16 26.63 33.38
CA ASN A 306 30.04 25.77 32.57
C ASN A 306 31.43 25.50 33.20
N THR A 307 31.49 25.43 34.54
CA THR A 307 32.73 25.21 35.30
C THR A 307 32.76 23.93 36.16
N ARG A 308 31.69 23.13 36.16
CA ARG A 308 31.64 21.88 36.92
C ARG A 308 30.88 20.79 36.20
N CYS A 309 31.22 19.54 36.51
CA CYS A 309 30.42 18.36 36.21
C CYS A 309 30.08 17.62 37.51
N GLU A 310 28.86 17.11 37.62
CA GLU A 310 28.36 16.45 38.83
C GLU A 310 27.61 15.17 38.48
N ILE A 311 27.62 14.21 39.40
CA ILE A 311 26.71 13.05 39.38
C ILE A 311 25.85 13.12 40.64
N ARG A 312 24.53 13.05 40.46
CA ARG A 312 23.53 13.12 41.53
C ARG A 312 22.65 11.87 41.54
N TYR A 313 22.05 11.58 42.70
CA TYR A 313 21.02 10.55 42.82
C TYR A 313 19.62 11.18 42.90
N GLY A 314 18.84 11.06 41.83
CA GLY A 314 17.57 11.77 41.64
C GLY A 314 17.75 13.18 41.07
N GLY A 315 16.72 13.67 40.39
CA GLY A 315 16.73 15.01 39.79
C GLY A 315 16.80 16.10 40.85
N GLN A 316 17.83 16.95 40.80
CA GLN A 316 18.16 17.90 41.88
C GLN A 316 18.39 17.23 43.24
N GLY A 317 18.78 15.95 43.25
CA GLY A 317 19.09 15.19 44.45
C GLY A 317 20.49 15.49 45.02
N PRO A 318 20.94 14.73 46.04
CA PRO A 318 22.28 14.88 46.61
C PRO A 318 23.37 14.62 45.56
N ILE A 319 24.40 15.46 45.57
CA ILE A 319 25.61 15.30 44.76
C ILE A 319 26.42 14.14 45.35
N MET A 320 26.68 13.14 44.51
CA MET A 320 27.43 11.94 44.89
C MET A 320 28.92 12.09 44.58
N THR A 321 29.25 12.86 43.55
CA THR A 321 30.62 13.21 43.15
C THR A 321 30.57 14.45 42.27
N GLU A 322 31.65 15.23 42.24
CA GLU A 322 31.82 16.41 41.40
C GLU A 322 33.25 16.51 40.85
N SER A 323 33.42 17.24 39.76
CA SER A 323 34.71 17.54 39.12
C SER A 323 34.71 18.96 38.57
N VAL A 324 35.82 19.67 38.73
CA VAL A 324 35.98 21.04 38.22
C VAL A 324 36.39 20.97 36.75
N THR A 325 35.64 21.67 35.90
CA THR A 325 35.87 21.75 34.45
C THR A 325 35.87 23.21 34.01
N TYR A 326 36.27 23.52 32.79
CA TYR A 326 36.25 24.91 32.29
C TYR A 326 35.81 24.94 30.83
N ASN A 327 34.68 25.59 30.56
CA ASN A 327 34.12 25.74 29.21
C ASN A 327 33.91 24.40 28.50
N ILE A 328 33.39 23.41 29.22
CA ILE A 328 33.24 22.05 28.69
C ILE A 328 32.13 21.96 27.63
N LEU A 329 31.11 22.82 27.73
CA LEU A 329 30.06 23.01 26.72
C LEU A 329 30.33 24.24 25.83
N ASP A 330 29.79 24.21 24.60
CA ASP A 330 29.84 25.32 23.65
C ASP A 330 28.44 25.52 23.03
N GLN A 331 27.97 26.77 22.97
CA GLN A 331 26.65 27.10 22.43
C GLN A 331 26.57 27.00 20.90
N TYR A 332 27.70 27.03 20.20
CA TYR A 332 27.79 27.01 18.74
C TYR A 332 28.27 25.65 18.21
N ASN A 333 29.15 24.97 18.94
CA ASN A 333 29.82 23.74 18.49
C ASN A 333 29.40 22.52 19.30
N PHE A 334 29.21 21.38 18.63
CA PHE A 334 28.91 20.12 19.31
C PHE A 334 30.14 19.66 20.12
N LYS A 335 29.89 19.25 21.35
CA LYS A 335 30.86 18.58 22.23
C LYS A 335 30.43 17.14 22.45
N ASP A 336 31.36 16.20 22.24
CA ASP A 336 31.11 14.75 22.33
C ASP A 336 31.33 14.29 23.79
N PHE A 337 30.42 13.45 24.29
CA PHE A 337 30.46 12.88 25.64
C PHE A 337 29.99 11.43 25.64
N TRP A 338 30.34 10.71 26.70
CA TRP A 338 29.83 9.37 26.96
C TRP A 338 29.57 9.13 28.44
N ILE A 339 28.62 8.23 28.73
CA ILE A 339 28.30 7.76 30.08
C ILE A 339 28.33 6.23 30.07
N SER A 340 28.97 5.62 31.07
CA SER A 340 29.04 4.17 31.29
C SER A 340 28.59 3.83 32.70
N TRP A 341 27.76 2.81 32.86
CA TRP A 341 27.22 2.34 34.15
C TRP A 341 27.46 0.83 34.37
N GLY A 342 28.43 0.25 33.66
CA GLY A 342 28.84 -1.14 33.83
C GLY A 342 29.63 -1.38 35.12
N GLY A 343 29.55 -2.59 35.68
CA GLY A 343 30.44 -3.01 36.77
C GLY A 343 30.26 -2.26 38.10
N ASN A 344 29.03 -1.84 38.42
CA ASN A 344 28.68 -1.07 39.63
C ASN A 344 29.38 0.29 39.75
N ARG A 345 29.81 0.88 38.63
CA ARG A 345 30.45 2.20 38.58
C ARG A 345 29.78 3.04 37.49
N LEU A 346 29.39 4.27 37.82
CA LEU A 346 28.94 5.26 36.86
C LEU A 346 30.12 6.15 36.49
N VAL A 347 30.45 6.26 35.21
CA VAL A 347 31.60 6.99 34.69
C VAL A 347 31.12 7.88 33.55
N VAL A 348 31.58 9.12 33.51
CA VAL A 348 31.30 10.09 32.46
C VAL A 348 32.62 10.55 31.87
N GLY A 349 32.70 10.67 30.56
CA GLY A 349 33.91 11.12 29.87
C GLY A 349 33.64 12.03 28.68
N GLU A 350 34.70 12.70 28.23
CA GLU A 350 34.71 13.63 27.10
C GLU A 350 35.33 12.99 25.86
N GLY A 351 34.75 13.24 24.69
CA GLY A 351 35.26 12.75 23.40
C GLY A 351 34.54 11.51 22.89
N ARG A 352 35.04 10.97 21.77
CA ARG A 352 34.38 9.87 21.03
C ARG A 352 34.87 8.48 21.39
N GLU A 353 35.97 8.36 22.10
CA GLU A 353 36.55 7.08 22.49
C GLU A 353 36.50 6.93 24.00
N MET A 354 36.05 5.77 24.49
CA MET A 354 36.09 5.43 25.91
C MET A 354 37.49 4.96 26.29
N THR A 355 38.37 5.90 26.63
CA THR A 355 39.72 5.63 27.16
C THR A 355 39.83 6.09 28.62
N GLU A 356 40.74 5.51 29.39
CA GLU A 356 41.01 5.96 30.77
C GLU A 356 41.43 7.44 30.83
N SER A 357 42.08 7.94 29.76
CA SER A 357 42.47 9.35 29.63
C SER A 357 41.32 10.31 29.30
N SER A 358 40.12 9.80 29.02
CA SER A 358 38.93 10.57 28.64
C SER A 358 37.90 10.68 29.77
N GLU A 359 38.15 10.08 30.93
CA GLU A 359 37.26 10.12 32.10
C GLU A 359 37.23 11.52 32.74
N LEU A 360 36.03 12.10 32.89
CA LEU A 360 35.80 13.39 33.55
C LEU A 360 35.45 13.21 35.03
N ILE A 361 34.58 12.25 35.32
CA ILE A 361 34.03 12.02 36.65
C ILE A 361 33.53 10.58 36.78
N SER A 362 33.70 9.99 37.96
CA SER A 362 33.16 8.67 38.26
C SER A 362 32.65 8.52 39.68
N TRP A 363 31.71 7.59 39.84
CA TRP A 363 31.05 7.26 41.08
C TRP A 363 30.91 5.74 41.24
N ALA A 364 31.41 5.19 42.34
CA ALA A 364 31.17 3.80 42.72
C ALA A 364 29.80 3.66 43.39
N ILE A 365 28.90 2.89 42.79
CA ILE A 365 27.49 2.80 43.20
C ILE A 365 27.33 1.80 44.35
N ALA A 366 27.01 2.30 45.54
CA ALA A 366 26.68 1.48 46.70
C ALA A 366 25.36 0.71 46.50
N ASP A 367 25.25 -0.47 47.12
CA ASP A 367 24.13 -1.41 46.97
C ASP A 367 22.74 -0.76 47.11
N LYS A 368 22.58 0.16 48.08
CA LYS A 368 21.32 0.87 48.33
C LYS A 368 20.82 1.76 47.18
N TYR A 369 21.71 2.18 46.28
CA TYR A 369 21.37 3.06 45.15
C TYR A 369 21.20 2.30 43.83
N ARG A 370 21.48 0.99 43.81
CA ARG A 370 21.44 0.17 42.59
C ARG A 370 20.00 0.04 42.06
N HIS A 371 19.86 0.29 40.77
CA HIS A 371 18.64 0.05 40.01
C HIS A 371 18.98 -0.14 38.53
N SER A 372 18.08 -0.78 37.79
CA SER A 372 18.20 -0.90 36.34
C SER A 372 17.88 0.43 35.66
N ILE A 373 18.62 0.75 34.59
CA ILE A 373 18.36 1.91 33.74
C ILE A 373 17.51 1.43 32.56
N ASN A 374 16.31 1.98 32.43
CA ASN A 374 15.38 1.63 31.37
C ASN A 374 15.00 2.83 30.49
N CYS A 375 15.15 4.05 31.03
CA CYS A 375 14.70 5.27 30.40
C CYS A 375 15.81 6.33 30.41
N LEU A 376 15.81 7.16 29.37
CA LEU A 376 16.71 8.31 29.22
C LEU A 376 15.88 9.57 29.08
N SER A 377 16.30 10.64 29.74
CA SER A 377 15.73 11.97 29.56
C SER A 377 16.82 13.03 29.67
N VAL A 378 16.62 14.16 28.99
CA VAL A 378 17.58 15.26 28.98
C VAL A 378 16.91 16.61 29.22
N SER A 379 17.67 17.53 29.77
CA SER A 379 17.23 18.90 30.06
C SER A 379 18.42 19.84 29.97
N THR A 380 18.15 21.14 29.85
CA THR A 380 19.18 22.19 29.89
C THR A 380 18.85 23.26 30.92
N ASP A 381 19.85 24.05 31.32
CA ASP A 381 19.69 25.07 32.36
C ASP A 381 18.77 26.24 31.92
N LYS A 382 18.30 27.03 32.89
CA LYS A 382 17.29 28.10 32.74
C LYS A 382 17.68 29.28 31.84
N ASN A 383 18.84 29.24 31.18
CA ASN A 383 19.32 30.24 30.23
C ASN A 383 20.16 29.61 29.09
N SER A 384 19.96 28.31 28.85
CA SER A 384 20.69 27.57 27.82
C SER A 384 19.72 26.68 27.05
N GLU A 385 19.56 26.93 25.76
CA GLU A 385 18.93 25.95 24.87
C GLU A 385 19.93 24.82 24.58
N GLY A 386 19.41 23.61 24.36
CA GLY A 386 20.23 22.45 24.05
C GLY A 386 19.86 21.86 22.71
N THR A 387 20.86 21.58 21.88
CA THR A 387 20.72 20.64 20.75
C THR A 387 21.54 19.40 21.07
N TRP A 388 20.88 18.27 21.14
CA TRP A 388 21.47 16.98 21.50
C TRP A 388 21.41 16.05 20.33
N GLU A 389 22.44 15.24 20.17
CA GLU A 389 22.44 14.14 19.23
C GLU A 389 23.00 12.89 19.89
N PHE A 390 22.19 11.85 19.95
CA PHE A 390 22.59 10.58 20.56
C PHE A 390 23.26 9.70 19.52
N VAL A 391 24.48 9.27 19.86
CA VAL A 391 25.28 8.35 19.05
C VAL A 391 25.22 7.00 19.73
N GLU A 392 24.77 5.98 19.00
CA GLU A 392 25.02 4.62 19.46
C GLU A 392 26.53 4.39 19.31
N MET A 393 27.28 4.63 20.40
CA MET A 393 28.66 4.18 20.52
C MET A 393 28.64 2.68 20.28
N ILE A 394 29.02 2.29 19.07
CA ILE A 394 29.19 0.90 18.70
C ILE A 394 30.31 0.41 19.62
N ASP A 395 29.92 -0.36 20.63
CA ASP A 395 30.85 -1.02 21.53
C ASP A 395 31.95 -1.67 20.68
N THR A 396 33.18 -1.42 21.08
CA THR A 396 34.42 -1.67 20.35
C THR A 396 34.32 -2.77 19.30
N ARG A 397 34.38 -2.37 18.01
CA ARG A 397 34.55 -3.19 16.80
C ARG A 397 34.24 -4.70 17.00
N PRO A 398 33.05 -5.19 16.65
CA PRO A 398 32.93 -6.59 16.29
C PRO A 398 33.93 -6.82 15.15
N LYS A 399 34.82 -7.80 15.31
CA LYS A 399 35.83 -8.15 14.28
C LYS A 399 35.22 -8.63 12.96
N ASP A 400 33.89 -8.66 12.83
CA ASP A 400 33.14 -9.28 11.75
C ASP A 400 31.94 -8.40 11.32
N ASP A 401 31.98 -7.91 10.07
CA ASP A 401 30.98 -7.04 9.42
C ASP A 401 29.57 -7.69 9.38
N SER A 402 29.52 -9.03 9.47
CA SER A 402 28.30 -9.83 9.50
C SER A 402 27.44 -9.58 10.76
N GLN A 403 28.08 -9.42 11.92
CA GLN A 403 27.37 -9.19 13.19
C GLN A 403 26.81 -7.76 13.28
N ARG A 404 27.54 -6.76 12.74
CA ARG A 404 27.07 -5.37 12.64
C ARG A 404 25.80 -5.28 11.80
N ARG A 405 25.78 -5.92 10.63
CA ARG A 405 24.59 -5.98 9.76
C ARG A 405 23.42 -6.66 10.46
N ALA A 406 23.67 -7.74 11.20
CA ALA A 406 22.62 -8.45 11.95
C ALA A 406 22.02 -7.58 13.07
N ALA A 407 22.83 -6.84 13.83
CA ALA A 407 22.35 -5.95 14.89
C ALA A 407 21.53 -4.78 14.35
N VAL A 408 21.99 -4.12 13.28
CA VAL A 408 21.24 -3.03 12.61
C VAL A 408 19.91 -3.55 12.06
N LEU A 409 19.91 -4.69 11.38
CA LEU A 409 18.68 -5.31 10.89
C LEU A 409 17.73 -5.70 12.01
N SER A 410 18.24 -6.18 13.15
CA SER A 410 17.43 -6.49 14.33
C SER A 410 16.77 -5.23 14.91
N LYS A 411 17.52 -4.13 15.03
CA LYS A 411 17.00 -2.84 15.50
C LYS A 411 15.95 -2.25 14.56
N MET A 412 16.20 -2.26 13.25
CA MET A 412 15.23 -1.81 12.24
C MET A 412 13.95 -2.66 12.28
N ARG A 413 14.08 -3.99 12.43
CA ARG A 413 12.92 -4.88 12.59
C ARG A 413 12.10 -4.53 13.83
N LEU A 414 12.76 -4.25 14.96
CA LEU A 414 12.08 -3.90 16.20
C LEU A 414 11.35 -2.55 16.08
N LEU A 415 11.99 -1.53 15.47
CA LEU A 415 11.37 -0.23 15.20
C LEU A 415 10.16 -0.35 14.26
N LEU A 416 10.29 -1.08 13.16
CA LEU A 416 9.19 -1.32 12.21
C LEU A 416 8.04 -2.10 12.87
N LEU A 417 8.37 -3.09 13.69
CA LEU A 417 7.37 -3.85 14.44
C LEU A 417 6.57 -2.94 15.38
N TRP A 418 7.25 -2.04 16.08
CA TRP A 418 6.60 -1.12 17.01
C TRP A 418 5.83 0.00 16.32
N PHE A 419 6.33 0.51 15.19
CA PHE A 419 5.57 1.40 14.33
C PHE A 419 4.27 0.73 13.87
N ALA A 420 4.33 -0.52 13.40
CA ALA A 420 3.16 -1.28 12.98
C ALA A 420 2.18 -1.53 14.14
N LYS A 421 2.67 -1.84 15.35
CA LYS A 421 1.83 -1.99 16.55
C LYS A 421 1.14 -0.68 16.92
N LYS A 422 1.85 0.45 16.91
CA LYS A 422 1.28 1.78 17.19
C LYS A 422 0.16 2.15 16.22
N GLN A 423 0.38 1.94 14.93
CA GLN A 423 -0.64 2.15 13.89
C GLN A 423 -1.85 1.22 14.09
N ARG A 424 -1.62 -0.04 14.45
CA ARG A 424 -2.68 -1.00 14.75
C ARG A 424 -3.51 -0.60 15.98
N MET A 425 -2.88 -0.11 17.04
CA MET A 425 -3.58 0.38 18.23
C MET A 425 -4.50 1.55 17.90
N LEU A 426 -4.00 2.51 17.11
CA LEU A 426 -4.81 3.64 16.63
C LEU A 426 -5.99 3.17 15.77
N GLN A 427 -5.75 2.27 14.81
CA GLN A 427 -6.81 1.71 13.95
C GLN A 427 -7.91 1.03 14.78
N ILE A 428 -7.54 0.24 15.80
CA ILE A 428 -8.54 -0.44 16.65
C ILE A 428 -9.39 0.58 17.44
N LEU A 429 -8.78 1.67 17.92
CA LEU A 429 -9.50 2.76 18.58
C LEU A 429 -10.42 3.51 17.61
N GLU A 430 -10.01 3.69 16.36
CA GLU A 430 -10.83 4.28 15.30
C GLU A 430 -11.99 3.39 14.89
N ASP A 431 -11.77 2.08 14.79
CA ASP A 431 -12.81 1.11 14.48
C ASP A 431 -13.85 1.06 15.61
N ALA A 432 -13.41 1.03 16.88
CA ALA A 432 -14.28 0.99 18.05
C ALA A 432 -15.01 2.31 18.34
N PHE A 433 -14.52 3.47 17.88
CA PHE A 433 -15.19 4.76 18.09
C PHE A 433 -16.66 4.67 17.67
N PRO A 434 -17.64 5.09 18.49
CA PRO A 434 -17.51 5.89 19.71
C PRO A 434 -17.31 5.13 21.03
N ASP A 435 -17.20 3.81 21.00
CA ASP A 435 -17.00 3.02 22.21
C ASP A 435 -15.59 3.20 22.79
N THR A 436 -15.52 3.06 24.11
CA THR A 436 -14.27 3.09 24.87
C THR A 436 -13.65 1.71 24.91
N LEU A 437 -12.33 1.62 24.78
CA LEU A 437 -11.59 0.37 24.91
C LEU A 437 -10.67 0.40 26.12
N THR A 438 -10.66 -0.70 26.88
CA THR A 438 -9.72 -0.87 27.99
C THR A 438 -8.31 -1.12 27.46
N THR A 439 -7.31 -0.82 28.28
CA THR A 439 -5.90 -1.11 27.97
C THR A 439 -5.69 -2.60 27.71
N ASP A 440 -6.33 -3.47 28.51
CA ASP A 440 -6.20 -4.93 28.35
C ASP A 440 -6.78 -5.43 27.02
N GLU A 441 -7.96 -4.94 26.61
CA GLU A 441 -8.56 -5.27 25.31
C GLU A 441 -7.65 -4.84 24.14
N LEU A 442 -7.07 -3.63 24.21
CA LEU A 442 -6.13 -3.16 23.20
C LEU A 442 -4.88 -4.04 23.12
N LEU A 443 -4.29 -4.40 24.27
CA LEU A 443 -3.10 -5.24 24.34
C LEU A 443 -3.36 -6.64 23.77
N ILE A 444 -4.50 -7.26 24.11
CA ILE A 444 -4.93 -8.57 23.59
C ILE A 444 -5.14 -8.49 22.08
N THR A 445 -5.88 -7.50 21.61
CA THR A 445 -6.22 -7.34 20.18
C THR A 445 -4.99 -7.02 19.32
N CYS A 446 -4.01 -6.32 19.91
CA CYS A 446 -2.72 -6.01 19.28
C CYS A 446 -1.67 -7.12 19.46
N LYS A 447 -1.99 -8.21 20.16
CA LYS A 447 -1.07 -9.32 20.46
C LYS A 447 0.23 -8.83 21.14
N VAL A 448 0.09 -7.92 22.09
CA VAL A 448 1.22 -7.37 22.87
C VAL A 448 1.63 -8.40 23.93
N LYS A 449 2.94 -8.65 24.07
CA LYS A 449 3.48 -9.54 25.10
C LYS A 449 3.47 -8.86 26.46
N GLN A 450 3.44 -9.63 27.54
CA GLN A 450 3.52 -9.09 28.90
C GLN A 450 4.79 -8.25 29.14
N SER A 451 5.92 -8.65 28.54
CA SER A 451 7.19 -7.89 28.57
C SER A 451 7.10 -6.50 27.94
N ASP A 452 6.12 -6.30 27.06
CA ASP A 452 6.02 -5.17 26.15
C ASP A 452 4.93 -4.18 26.58
N VAL A 453 4.22 -4.47 27.69
CA VAL A 453 3.05 -3.69 28.16
C VAL A 453 3.41 -2.24 28.43
N MET A 454 4.53 -1.98 29.10
CA MET A 454 4.96 -0.61 29.41
C MET A 454 5.19 0.20 28.13
N GLN A 455 5.78 -0.41 27.10
CA GLN A 455 6.03 0.26 25.82
C GLN A 455 4.72 0.57 25.09
N ALA A 456 3.73 -0.30 25.17
CA ALA A 456 2.39 -0.04 24.64
C ALA A 456 1.67 1.09 25.38
N ILE A 457 1.78 1.17 26.71
CA ILE A 457 1.22 2.27 27.52
C ILE A 457 1.88 3.60 27.16
N VAL A 458 3.21 3.63 26.97
CA VAL A 458 3.92 4.82 26.50
C VAL A 458 3.37 5.31 25.16
N PHE A 459 3.08 4.41 24.21
CA PHE A 459 2.48 4.81 22.94
C PHE A 459 1.07 5.38 23.09
N LEU A 460 0.24 4.83 23.97
CA LEU A 460 -1.09 5.39 24.24
C LEU A 460 -0.97 6.81 24.82
N LYS A 461 -0.03 7.03 25.74
CA LYS A 461 0.25 8.37 26.28
C LYS A 461 0.82 9.33 25.23
N GLU A 462 1.64 8.85 24.28
CA GLU A 462 2.08 9.64 23.13
C GLU A 462 0.90 10.03 22.21
N LEU A 463 0.00 9.10 21.90
CA LEU A 463 -1.21 9.37 21.10
C LEU A 463 -2.13 10.37 21.81
N GLN A 464 -2.23 10.29 23.14
CA GLN A 464 -2.96 11.25 23.97
C GLN A 464 -2.33 12.64 23.91
N LYS A 465 -0.99 12.73 24.03
CA LYS A 465 -0.25 14.01 23.88
C LYS A 465 -0.48 14.65 22.50
N LYS A 466 -0.61 13.84 21.46
CA LYS A 466 -0.98 14.27 20.10
C LYS A 466 -2.47 14.64 19.95
N ARG A 467 -3.30 14.52 20.99
CA ARG A 467 -4.75 14.75 20.97
C ARG A 467 -5.53 13.85 20.02
N LEU A 468 -4.99 12.68 19.68
CA LEU A 468 -5.69 11.70 18.85
C LEU A 468 -6.65 10.85 19.68
N ILE A 469 -6.29 10.58 20.93
CA ILE A 469 -7.09 9.76 21.85
C ILE A 469 -7.18 10.46 23.21
N ASN A 470 -8.20 10.14 24.00
CA ASN A 470 -8.27 10.53 25.41
C ASN A 470 -8.39 9.31 26.30
N GLU A 471 -7.97 9.48 27.54
CA GLU A 471 -8.38 8.61 28.63
C GLU A 471 -9.68 9.19 29.23
N VAL A 472 -10.75 8.39 29.33
CA VAL A 472 -12.09 8.88 29.73
C VAL A 472 -12.07 9.47 31.14
N LEU A 473 -11.36 8.79 32.05
CA LEU A 473 -11.04 9.26 33.39
C LEU A 473 -9.54 9.06 33.60
N GLU A 474 -8.88 10.00 34.27
CA GLU A 474 -7.44 9.93 34.52
C GLU A 474 -7.08 8.64 35.26
N ASN A 475 -6.15 7.85 34.71
CA ASN A 475 -5.70 6.55 35.22
C ASN A 475 -6.76 5.43 35.25
N SER A 476 -7.88 5.55 34.51
CA SER A 476 -8.85 4.47 34.37
C SER A 476 -8.40 3.35 33.43
N GLY A 477 -7.43 3.61 32.54
CA GLY A 477 -7.01 2.70 31.49
C GLY A 477 -8.03 2.54 30.37
N ASN A 478 -9.06 3.39 30.31
CA ASN A 478 -10.11 3.39 29.28
C ASN A 478 -9.85 4.48 28.24
N TRP A 479 -9.68 4.08 27.00
CA TRP A 479 -9.26 4.93 25.90
C TRP A 479 -10.37 5.13 24.87
N ILE A 480 -10.48 6.35 24.33
CA ILE A 480 -11.42 6.69 23.26
C ILE A 480 -10.73 7.55 22.21
N ARG A 481 -11.07 7.37 20.93
CA ARG A 481 -10.63 8.26 19.84
C ARG A 481 -11.30 9.62 19.95
N ILE A 482 -10.55 10.70 19.80
CA ILE A 482 -11.09 12.07 19.74
C ILE A 482 -11.03 12.58 18.30
N PRO A 483 -12.16 12.99 17.67
CA PRO A 483 -12.14 13.76 16.42
C PRO A 483 -11.18 14.95 16.48
N THR A 484 -10.32 15.10 15.46
CA THR A 484 -9.37 16.21 15.40
C THR A 484 -10.13 17.52 15.22
N THR A 485 -9.98 18.47 16.15
CA THR A 485 -10.61 19.79 16.08
C THR A 485 -9.76 20.77 15.27
N SER A 486 -9.66 20.54 13.97
CA SER A 486 -8.97 21.47 13.06
C SER A 486 -9.97 22.46 12.46
N GLY A 487 -10.22 23.55 13.17
CA GLY A 487 -10.95 24.71 12.63
C GLY A 487 -10.07 25.95 12.71
N LEU A 488 -9.59 26.44 11.56
CA LEU A 488 -8.95 27.76 11.45
C LEU A 488 -9.99 28.90 11.55
N ASP A 489 -11.27 28.62 11.23
CA ASP A 489 -12.37 29.59 11.18
C ASP A 489 -13.52 29.25 12.14
N ALA A 490 -14.21 30.27 12.66
CA ALA A 490 -15.38 30.12 13.54
C ALA A 490 -16.58 29.37 12.92
N ARG A 491 -16.66 29.28 11.59
CA ARG A 491 -17.68 28.47 10.88
C ARG A 491 -17.34 26.98 10.84
N SER A 492 -16.06 26.65 11.03
CA SER A 492 -15.49 25.29 11.02
C SER A 492 -15.20 24.75 12.42
N SER A 493 -15.47 25.52 13.48
CA SER A 493 -15.28 25.10 14.85
C SER A 493 -16.11 23.85 15.13
N HIS A 494 -15.43 22.76 15.51
CA HIS A 494 -16.05 21.48 15.85
C HIS A 494 -16.06 21.34 17.37
N GLU A 495 -17.20 21.61 18.00
CA GLU A 495 -17.35 21.43 19.44
C GLU A 495 -17.70 19.96 19.74
N ILE A 496 -17.03 19.37 20.74
CA ILE A 496 -17.26 17.98 21.16
C ILE A 496 -17.72 18.00 22.62
N ARG A 497 -18.87 17.40 22.91
CA ARG A 497 -19.45 17.29 24.25
C ARG A 497 -19.65 15.83 24.62
N PHE A 498 -19.16 15.45 25.80
CA PHE A 498 -19.46 14.17 26.42
C PHE A 498 -20.70 14.34 27.29
N VAL A 499 -21.74 13.55 27.05
CA VAL A 499 -23.02 13.67 27.74
C VAL A 499 -23.56 12.29 28.11
N SER A 500 -24.35 12.22 29.18
CA SER A 500 -25.13 11.00 29.50
C SER A 500 -26.39 10.91 28.65
N HIS A 501 -27.01 12.06 28.34
CA HIS A 501 -28.19 12.17 27.50
C HIS A 501 -28.05 13.38 26.57
N LEU A 502 -28.65 13.29 25.38
CA LEU A 502 -28.72 14.43 24.47
C LEU A 502 -29.58 15.56 25.07
N PRO A 503 -29.25 16.82 24.78
CA PRO A 503 -30.11 17.93 25.15
C PRO A 503 -31.46 17.82 24.42
N ALA A 504 -32.51 18.40 25.00
CA ALA A 504 -33.77 18.56 24.30
C ALA A 504 -33.58 19.53 23.12
N PHE A 505 -34.04 19.14 21.94
CA PHE A 505 -33.98 19.97 20.73
C PHE A 505 -35.35 20.59 20.48
N ASP A 506 -35.37 21.88 20.16
CA ASP A 506 -36.57 22.53 19.68
C ASP A 506 -36.97 21.94 18.31
N ILE A 507 -38.26 22.02 18.01
CA ILE A 507 -38.85 21.50 16.76
C ILE A 507 -38.12 22.10 15.54
N THR A 508 -37.74 23.36 15.59
CA THR A 508 -37.01 24.08 14.52
C THR A 508 -35.55 23.71 14.41
N GLU A 509 -34.96 23.12 15.44
CA GLU A 509 -33.55 22.69 15.49
C GLU A 509 -33.39 21.18 15.28
N SER A 510 -34.50 20.47 15.07
CA SER A 510 -34.53 19.03 14.87
C SER A 510 -34.02 18.64 13.47
N PRO A 511 -33.05 17.72 13.35
CA PRO A 511 -32.56 17.23 12.07
C PRO A 511 -33.66 16.56 11.23
N THR A 512 -33.64 16.80 9.92
CA THR A 512 -34.53 16.13 8.94
C THR A 512 -33.80 15.13 8.06
N VAL A 513 -32.46 15.22 8.00
CA VAL A 513 -31.60 14.30 7.25
C VAL A 513 -30.60 13.63 8.20
N ALA A 514 -30.51 12.31 8.12
CA ALA A 514 -29.49 11.53 8.82
C ALA A 514 -28.42 11.01 7.86
N ILE A 515 -27.17 10.98 8.33
CA ILE A 515 -26.05 10.32 7.66
C ILE A 515 -25.49 9.23 8.57
N ILE A 516 -25.44 7.99 8.09
CA ILE A 516 -24.87 6.86 8.80
C ILE A 516 -23.55 6.48 8.14
N THR A 517 -22.50 6.38 8.95
CA THR A 517 -21.14 5.98 8.55
C THR A 517 -20.69 4.78 9.38
N THR A 518 -19.69 4.05 8.89
CA THR A 518 -19.18 2.81 9.52
C THR A 518 -17.75 3.00 10.02
N TYR A 519 -16.88 3.55 9.20
CA TYR A 519 -15.46 3.76 9.50
C TYR A 519 -15.16 5.19 9.96
N TYR A 520 -14.09 5.32 10.74
CA TYR A 520 -13.69 6.62 11.28
C TYR A 520 -13.35 7.64 10.19
N CYS A 521 -12.65 7.21 9.13
CA CYS A 521 -12.35 8.09 7.99
C CYS A 521 -13.61 8.55 7.23
N GLU A 522 -14.67 7.73 7.22
CA GLU A 522 -15.98 8.11 6.65
C GLU A 522 -16.65 9.17 7.52
N LYS A 523 -16.66 8.95 8.84
CA LYS A 523 -17.22 9.89 9.80
C LYS A 523 -16.55 11.25 9.73
N VAL A 524 -15.21 11.27 9.74
CA VAL A 524 -14.41 12.50 9.65
C VAL A 524 -14.64 13.22 8.31
N ALA A 525 -14.71 12.48 7.21
CA ALA A 525 -15.04 13.04 5.90
C ALA A 525 -16.45 13.66 5.85
N VAL A 526 -17.44 12.98 6.41
CA VAL A 526 -18.83 13.48 6.50
C VAL A 526 -18.91 14.71 7.40
N ASP A 527 -18.25 14.71 8.55
CA ASP A 527 -18.22 15.86 9.44
C ASP A 527 -17.58 17.08 8.77
N ALA A 528 -16.54 16.89 7.95
CA ALA A 528 -15.91 17.96 7.17
C ALA A 528 -16.87 18.60 6.15
N MET A 529 -17.92 17.89 5.73
CA MET A 529 -18.93 18.42 4.81
C MET A 529 -20.01 19.29 5.49
N MET A 530 -20.04 19.32 6.83
CA MET A 530 -21.03 20.08 7.60
C MET A 530 -20.48 21.42 8.09
N ASP A 531 -21.37 22.41 8.11
CA ASP A 531 -21.16 23.73 8.69
C ASP A 531 -21.85 23.82 10.06
N HIS A 532 -21.37 24.69 10.96
CA HIS A 532 -21.96 24.92 12.28
C HIS A 532 -22.23 23.64 13.09
N LYS A 533 -21.24 22.74 13.13
CA LYS A 533 -21.39 21.38 13.65
C LYS A 533 -21.00 21.25 15.13
N MET A 534 -21.76 20.44 15.86
CA MET A 534 -21.45 20.00 17.22
C MET A 534 -21.59 18.49 17.35
N SER A 535 -20.63 17.85 18.00
CA SER A 535 -20.60 16.41 18.26
C SER A 535 -20.95 16.11 19.71
N PHE A 536 -21.89 15.18 19.90
CA PHE A 536 -22.27 14.64 21.19
C PHE A 536 -21.83 13.19 21.25
N ILE A 537 -20.96 12.86 22.21
CA ILE A 537 -20.61 11.48 22.55
C ILE A 537 -21.48 11.11 23.75
N VAL A 538 -22.47 10.25 23.50
CA VAL A 538 -23.44 9.79 24.47
C VAL A 538 -22.94 8.46 25.05
N ASN A 539 -22.49 8.48 26.30
CA ASN A 539 -22.03 7.29 26.98
C ASN A 539 -23.26 6.50 27.47
N GLY A 540 -23.52 5.36 26.86
CA GLY A 540 -24.52 4.40 27.34
C GLY A 540 -23.87 3.33 28.22
N ASP A 541 -24.67 2.72 29.10
CA ASP A 541 -24.18 1.67 30.02
C ASP A 541 -23.54 0.46 29.31
N ASN A 542 -23.99 0.16 28.07
CA ASN A 542 -23.51 -0.97 27.27
C ASN A 542 -22.95 -0.58 25.89
N GLU A 543 -23.46 0.48 25.26
CA GLU A 543 -23.07 0.92 23.92
C GLU A 543 -23.09 2.44 23.87
N SER A 544 -21.99 3.05 23.43
CA SER A 544 -21.90 4.50 23.23
C SER A 544 -22.41 4.89 21.85
N SER A 545 -22.81 6.14 21.69
CA SER A 545 -23.28 6.66 20.40
C SER A 545 -22.71 8.05 20.16
N VAL A 546 -22.37 8.35 18.92
CA VAL A 546 -21.90 9.68 18.53
C VAL A 546 -22.90 10.32 17.58
N PHE A 547 -23.31 11.54 17.87
CA PHE A 547 -24.19 12.33 17.01
C PHE A 547 -23.53 13.67 16.72
N THR A 548 -23.23 13.91 15.45
CA THR A 548 -22.75 15.22 14.99
C THR A 548 -23.89 15.92 14.28
N ILE A 549 -24.39 16.99 14.90
CA ILE A 549 -25.48 17.79 14.37
C ILE A 549 -24.88 19.05 13.75
N GLY A 550 -25.28 19.38 12.53
CA GLY A 550 -24.82 20.56 11.82
C GLY A 550 -25.75 20.93 10.69
N LYS A 551 -25.27 21.79 9.78
CA LYS A 551 -26.02 22.23 8.60
C LYS A 551 -25.30 21.85 7.32
N ILE A 552 -26.09 21.51 6.29
CA ILE A 552 -25.64 21.43 4.91
C ILE A 552 -26.63 22.23 4.07
N GLY A 553 -26.21 23.44 3.65
CA GLY A 553 -27.14 24.44 3.13
C GLY A 553 -28.15 24.83 4.21
N GLU A 554 -29.43 24.83 3.88
CA GLU A 554 -30.50 25.17 4.82
C GLU A 554 -31.00 23.98 5.66
N LEU A 555 -30.57 22.75 5.34
CA LEU A 555 -31.03 21.55 6.04
C LEU A 555 -30.17 21.26 7.27
N ILE A 556 -30.84 20.91 8.37
CA ILE A 556 -30.19 20.42 9.59
C ILE A 556 -29.97 18.91 9.43
N VAL A 557 -28.72 18.51 9.60
CA VAL A 557 -28.24 17.15 9.36
C VAL A 557 -27.66 16.58 10.64
N VAL A 558 -27.92 15.31 10.90
CA VAL A 558 -27.25 14.53 11.96
C VAL A 558 -26.41 13.41 11.34
N ALA A 559 -25.14 13.31 11.70
CA ALA A 559 -24.30 12.16 11.36
C ALA A 559 -24.01 11.28 12.58
N THR A 560 -24.01 9.97 12.37
CA THR A 560 -23.54 8.99 13.35
C THR A 560 -22.52 8.03 12.73
N LYS A 561 -21.68 7.44 13.58
CA LYS A 561 -20.76 6.36 13.21
C LYS A 561 -21.18 5.10 13.95
N LEU A 562 -21.32 4.00 13.21
CA LEU A 562 -21.49 2.67 13.75
C LEU A 562 -20.18 2.16 14.36
N SER A 563 -20.27 1.51 15.52
CA SER A 563 -19.09 0.91 16.16
C SER A 563 -18.65 -0.34 15.43
N ARG A 564 -17.34 -0.48 15.23
CA ARG A 564 -16.70 -1.67 14.65
C ARG A 564 -15.68 -2.21 15.64
N SER A 565 -16.10 -2.42 16.88
CA SER A 565 -15.19 -2.94 17.90
C SER A 565 -14.64 -4.32 17.51
N ALA A 566 -13.33 -4.50 17.59
CA ALA A 566 -12.66 -5.76 17.29
C ALA A 566 -13.06 -6.91 18.24
N THR A 567 -13.69 -6.61 19.37
CA THR A 567 -14.28 -7.60 20.28
C THR A 567 -15.64 -8.14 19.78
N LEU A 568 -16.29 -7.43 18.85
CA LEU A 568 -17.56 -7.79 18.22
C LEU A 568 -17.29 -8.43 16.86
N ALA A 569 -17.15 -9.76 16.83
CA ALA A 569 -17.03 -10.49 15.57
C ALA A 569 -18.39 -11.02 15.08
N GLY A 570 -18.64 -10.92 13.77
CA GLY A 570 -19.80 -11.53 13.10
C GLY A 570 -21.14 -10.90 13.50
N GLU A 571 -22.09 -11.75 13.90
CA GLU A 571 -23.50 -11.37 14.18
C GLU A 571 -23.64 -10.29 15.25
N ARG A 572 -22.70 -10.22 16.22
CA ARG A 572 -22.73 -9.19 17.27
C ARG A 572 -22.50 -7.77 16.73
N CYS A 573 -21.71 -7.63 15.67
CA CYS A 573 -21.52 -6.33 15.00
C CYS A 573 -22.82 -5.88 14.34
N MET A 574 -23.53 -6.81 13.67
CA MET A 574 -24.81 -6.51 13.02
C MET A 574 -25.89 -6.09 14.02
N ILE A 575 -25.97 -6.77 15.17
CA ILE A 575 -26.91 -6.38 16.24
C ILE A 575 -26.60 -4.97 16.73
N SER A 576 -25.33 -4.63 16.94
CA SER A 576 -24.91 -3.30 17.36
C SER A 576 -25.22 -2.23 16.30
N ASP A 577 -25.00 -2.53 15.01
CA ASP A 577 -25.36 -1.64 13.90
C ASP A 577 -26.86 -1.34 13.87
N GLY A 578 -27.70 -2.37 14.06
CA GLY A 578 -29.15 -2.23 14.15
C GLY A 578 -29.58 -1.41 15.36
N ASN A 579 -29.01 -1.68 16.54
CA ASN A 579 -29.29 -0.92 17.77
C ASN A 579 -28.91 0.56 17.63
N ALA A 580 -27.73 0.86 17.09
CA ALA A 580 -27.28 2.22 16.87
C ALA A 580 -28.19 2.96 15.88
N THR A 581 -28.63 2.28 14.82
CA THR A 581 -29.58 2.83 13.83
C THR A 581 -30.95 3.08 14.46
N ALA A 582 -31.49 2.12 15.22
CA ALA A 582 -32.75 2.29 15.94
C ALA A 582 -32.68 3.45 16.95
N ARG A 583 -31.56 3.58 17.69
CA ARG A 583 -31.33 4.70 18.62
C ARG A 583 -31.34 6.04 17.89
N LEU A 584 -30.68 6.16 16.74
CA LEU A 584 -30.70 7.38 15.92
C LEU A 584 -32.13 7.75 15.54
N LEU A 585 -32.90 6.79 15.01
CA LEU A 585 -34.27 7.01 14.53
C LEU A 585 -35.25 7.34 15.68
N LEU A 586 -35.08 6.72 16.84
CA LEU A 586 -35.89 7.00 18.03
C LEU A 586 -35.55 8.35 18.67
N THR A 587 -34.27 8.73 18.64
CA THR A 587 -33.79 10.01 19.18
C THR A 587 -34.29 11.19 18.33
N PHE A 588 -34.24 11.05 17.01
CA PHE A 588 -34.63 12.09 16.06
C PHE A 588 -35.87 11.65 15.27
N ASN A 589 -37.04 11.85 15.86
CA ASN A 589 -38.32 11.40 15.29
C ASN A 589 -38.80 12.16 14.04
N ARG A 590 -38.07 13.20 13.60
CA ARG A 590 -38.40 14.02 12.41
C ARG A 590 -37.56 13.69 11.18
N LEU A 591 -36.77 12.61 11.23
CA LEU A 591 -35.93 12.21 10.10
C LEU A 591 -36.80 11.79 8.91
N GLU A 592 -36.65 12.50 7.80
CA GLU A 592 -37.33 12.22 6.54
C GLU A 592 -36.43 11.43 5.58
N HIS A 593 -35.12 11.72 5.61
CA HIS A 593 -34.15 11.17 4.67
C HIS A 593 -32.95 10.57 5.38
N VAL A 594 -32.48 9.40 4.93
CA VAL A 594 -31.28 8.76 5.48
C VAL A 594 -30.29 8.43 4.37
N LEU A 595 -29.04 8.88 4.52
CA LEU A 595 -27.93 8.52 3.65
C LEU A 595 -26.98 7.60 4.39
N VAL A 596 -26.74 6.41 3.87
CA VAL A 596 -25.66 5.56 4.37
C VAL A 596 -24.43 5.82 3.50
N VAL A 597 -23.43 6.51 4.05
CA VAL A 597 -22.26 7.01 3.32
C VAL A 597 -21.01 6.29 3.82
N GLY A 598 -20.20 5.78 2.90
CA GLY A 598 -18.98 5.08 3.28
C GLY A 598 -18.12 4.64 2.11
N VAL A 599 -17.18 3.74 2.37
CA VAL A 599 -16.33 3.10 1.36
C VAL A 599 -16.93 1.79 0.90
N GLY A 600 -16.69 1.43 -0.35
CA GLY A 600 -17.06 0.14 -0.92
C GLY A 600 -16.04 -0.36 -1.92
N GLY A 601 -16.21 -1.59 -2.38
CA GLY A 601 -15.37 -2.18 -3.42
C GLY A 601 -16.07 -2.19 -4.77
N GLY A 602 -15.35 -1.81 -5.83
CA GLY A 602 -15.92 -1.65 -7.17
C GLY A 602 -16.14 -2.98 -7.89
N VAL A 603 -17.18 -3.04 -8.72
CA VAL A 603 -17.36 -4.10 -9.73
C VAL A 603 -16.94 -3.54 -11.10
N PRO A 604 -15.71 -3.85 -11.55
CA PRO A 604 -15.17 -3.27 -12.77
C PRO A 604 -15.83 -3.87 -14.01
N SER A 605 -16.03 -3.05 -15.04
CA SER A 605 -16.30 -3.52 -16.40
C SER A 605 -15.00 -3.54 -17.18
N PHE A 606 -14.64 -4.66 -17.79
CA PHE A 606 -13.39 -4.79 -18.55
C PHE A 606 -13.51 -4.31 -20.00
N CYS A 607 -14.73 -4.04 -20.48
CA CYS A 607 -14.99 -3.74 -21.90
C CYS A 607 -15.61 -2.36 -22.13
N SER A 608 -15.96 -1.61 -21.09
CA SER A 608 -16.68 -0.34 -21.25
C SER A 608 -16.30 0.66 -20.17
N TRP A 609 -15.64 1.75 -20.56
CA TRP A 609 -15.31 2.87 -19.66
C TRP A 609 -16.54 3.45 -18.94
N MET A 610 -17.66 3.60 -19.66
CA MET A 610 -18.89 4.15 -19.07
C MET A 610 -19.40 3.30 -17.91
N GLN A 611 -19.30 1.98 -18.03
CA GLN A 611 -19.75 1.01 -17.03
C GLN A 611 -18.66 0.60 -16.03
N HIS A 612 -17.41 0.99 -16.29
CA HIS A 612 -16.23 0.64 -15.50
C HIS A 612 -16.22 1.42 -14.19
N VAL A 613 -16.26 0.69 -13.08
CA VAL A 613 -16.10 1.23 -11.72
C VAL A 613 -14.63 1.03 -11.33
N ARG A 614 -13.96 2.10 -10.89
CA ARG A 614 -12.56 2.06 -10.45
C ARG A 614 -12.36 2.76 -9.10
N ARG A 615 -11.15 2.68 -8.54
CA ARG A 615 -10.85 3.33 -7.27
C ARG A 615 -10.94 4.85 -7.40
N GLY A 616 -11.53 5.48 -6.38
CA GLY A 616 -11.87 6.89 -6.36
C GLY A 616 -13.19 7.26 -7.04
N ASP A 617 -13.86 6.35 -7.76
CA ASP A 617 -15.23 6.61 -8.22
C ASP A 617 -16.21 6.59 -7.03
N VAL A 618 -17.41 7.13 -7.26
CA VAL A 618 -18.53 7.07 -6.31
C VAL A 618 -19.65 6.23 -6.92
N VAL A 619 -20.18 5.27 -6.17
CA VAL A 619 -21.34 4.46 -6.55
C VAL A 619 -22.54 4.83 -5.70
N VAL A 620 -23.68 5.05 -6.35
CA VAL A 620 -24.94 5.48 -5.72
C VAL A 620 -26.01 4.44 -5.98
N SER A 621 -26.72 4.01 -4.93
CA SER A 621 -27.75 2.95 -4.98
C SER A 621 -29.08 3.38 -5.61
N VAL A 622 -29.02 3.97 -6.81
CA VAL A 622 -30.19 4.37 -7.60
C VAL A 622 -30.20 3.59 -8.90
N ASN A 623 -31.35 3.00 -9.22
CA ASN A 623 -31.49 2.15 -10.40
C ASN A 623 -32.70 2.57 -11.24
N ASP A 624 -32.47 2.91 -12.51
CA ASP A 624 -33.53 3.35 -13.45
C ASP A 624 -34.53 2.23 -13.80
N ARG A 625 -34.15 0.95 -13.61
CA ARG A 625 -34.91 -0.21 -14.08
C ARG A 625 -35.67 -0.97 -13.00
N ALA A 626 -35.96 -0.33 -11.87
CA ALA A 626 -36.71 -0.91 -10.75
C ALA A 626 -36.14 -2.24 -10.22
N LYS A 627 -34.80 -2.35 -10.14
CA LYS A 627 -34.12 -3.39 -9.35
C LYS A 627 -33.81 -2.86 -7.96
N ASP A 628 -33.64 -3.77 -7.01
CA ASP A 628 -33.38 -3.46 -5.61
C ASP A 628 -32.16 -2.55 -5.43
N ALA A 629 -32.24 -1.62 -4.47
CA ALA A 629 -31.17 -0.66 -4.21
C ALA A 629 -29.96 -1.35 -3.55
N TYR A 630 -30.25 -2.31 -2.68
CA TYR A 630 -29.26 -3.08 -1.95
C TYR A 630 -29.59 -4.58 -1.94
N LEU A 631 -28.59 -5.45 -2.09
CA LEU A 631 -28.75 -6.90 -2.03
C LEU A 631 -27.75 -7.54 -1.07
N HIS A 632 -28.19 -8.48 -0.25
CA HIS A 632 -27.31 -9.33 0.56
C HIS A 632 -27.37 -10.76 0.07
N CYS A 633 -26.23 -11.37 -0.26
CA CYS A 633 -26.17 -12.80 -0.53
C CYS A 633 -25.94 -13.57 0.78
N VAL A 634 -26.99 -14.23 1.25
CA VAL A 634 -27.00 -15.04 2.48
C VAL A 634 -26.24 -16.35 2.27
N LYS A 635 -26.48 -17.01 1.13
CA LYS A 635 -25.94 -18.34 0.85
C LYS A 635 -25.62 -18.52 -0.63
N ILE A 636 -24.55 -19.26 -0.89
CA ILE A 636 -24.12 -19.66 -2.22
C ILE A 636 -24.23 -21.18 -2.29
N ASP A 637 -24.94 -21.67 -3.30
CA ASP A 637 -25.03 -23.08 -3.63
C ASP A 637 -24.33 -23.30 -4.98
N SER A 638 -23.50 -24.34 -5.07
CA SER A 638 -22.69 -24.63 -6.26
C SER A 638 -23.05 -26.01 -6.82
N ASP A 639 -23.50 -26.02 -8.07
CA ASP A 639 -23.85 -27.24 -8.81
C ASP A 639 -22.98 -27.35 -10.07
N PRO A 640 -22.96 -28.50 -10.76
CA PRO A 640 -22.24 -28.66 -12.04
C PRO A 640 -22.64 -27.64 -13.12
N SER A 641 -23.81 -27.00 -12.99
CA SER A 641 -24.34 -25.96 -13.87
C SER A 641 -23.88 -24.53 -13.51
N GLY A 642 -23.18 -24.35 -12.38
CA GLY A 642 -22.67 -23.05 -11.91
C GLY A 642 -23.12 -22.69 -10.50
N PHE A 643 -23.14 -21.38 -10.21
CA PHE A 643 -23.51 -20.85 -8.90
C PHE A 643 -24.98 -20.40 -8.85
N THR A 644 -25.65 -20.71 -7.75
CA THR A 644 -26.95 -20.17 -7.37
C THR A 644 -26.80 -19.38 -6.07
N TYR A 645 -27.52 -18.27 -5.97
CA TYR A 645 -27.38 -17.32 -4.88
C TYR A 645 -28.74 -17.13 -4.20
N ASN A 646 -28.77 -17.32 -2.88
CA ASN A 646 -29.90 -16.94 -2.06
C ASN A 646 -29.68 -15.51 -1.56
N THR A 647 -30.58 -14.61 -1.96
CA THR A 647 -30.41 -13.16 -1.74
C THR A 647 -31.59 -12.56 -1.01
N ILE A 648 -31.31 -11.65 -0.09
CA ILE A 648 -32.28 -10.70 0.48
C ILE A 648 -32.06 -9.36 -0.22
N ALA A 649 -33.13 -8.60 -0.45
CA ALA A 649 -33.06 -7.36 -1.20
C ALA A 649 -33.91 -6.26 -0.56
N TRP A 650 -33.38 -5.04 -0.54
CA TRP A 650 -34.01 -3.87 0.06
C TRP A 650 -34.23 -2.78 -0.97
N ARG A 651 -35.33 -2.04 -0.80
CA ARG A 651 -35.71 -0.94 -1.69
C ARG A 651 -36.32 0.22 -0.90
N PRO A 652 -35.92 1.47 -1.16
CA PRO A 652 -36.54 2.62 -0.51
C PRO A 652 -38.01 2.69 -0.91
N GLN A 653 -38.92 2.78 0.07
CA GLN A 653 -40.36 2.84 -0.18
C GLN A 653 -40.78 4.22 -0.69
N HIS A 654 -40.08 5.28 -0.27
CA HIS A 654 -40.33 6.64 -0.72
C HIS A 654 -39.25 7.13 -1.69
N GLY A 655 -39.68 7.57 -2.87
CA GLY A 655 -38.79 7.87 -3.98
C GLY A 655 -38.21 9.29 -4.01
N SER A 656 -38.47 10.16 -3.02
CA SER A 656 -38.05 11.58 -3.06
C SER A 656 -36.54 11.75 -3.19
N LEU A 657 -35.76 11.04 -2.37
CA LEU A 657 -34.30 11.07 -2.44
C LEU A 657 -33.78 10.41 -3.72
N SER A 658 -34.34 9.27 -4.12
CA SER A 658 -34.00 8.59 -5.38
C SER A 658 -34.24 9.50 -6.60
N ALA A 659 -35.40 10.18 -6.65
CA ALA A 659 -35.72 11.15 -7.69
C ALA A 659 -34.77 12.36 -7.66
N CYS A 660 -34.36 12.81 -6.47
CA CYS A 660 -33.35 13.87 -6.34
C CYS A 660 -32.01 13.45 -6.96
N LEU A 661 -31.52 12.28 -6.59
CA LEU A 661 -30.25 11.72 -7.09
C LEU A 661 -30.30 11.47 -8.61
N SER A 662 -31.42 11.02 -9.15
CA SER A 662 -31.62 10.90 -10.60
C SER A 662 -31.57 12.24 -11.32
N ARG A 663 -32.03 13.34 -10.71
CA ARG A 663 -31.88 14.69 -11.29
C ARG A 663 -30.43 15.14 -11.32
N ILE A 664 -29.69 14.91 -10.24
CA ILE A 664 -28.25 15.25 -10.16
C ILE A 664 -27.49 14.55 -11.29
N ARG A 665 -27.78 13.27 -11.55
CA ARG A 665 -27.20 12.49 -12.64
C ARG A 665 -27.34 13.14 -14.02
N HIS A 666 -28.47 13.78 -14.29
CA HIS A 666 -28.80 14.38 -15.59
C HIS A 666 -28.50 15.89 -15.65
N SER A 667 -28.00 16.49 -14.58
CA SER A 667 -27.75 17.92 -14.48
C SER A 667 -26.26 18.26 -14.51
N ASP A 668 -25.95 19.51 -14.88
CA ASP A 668 -24.60 20.08 -14.75
C ASP A 668 -24.17 20.33 -13.29
N GLN A 669 -25.06 20.09 -12.29
CA GLN A 669 -24.74 20.16 -10.84
C GLN A 669 -23.71 19.11 -10.42
N ASN A 670 -23.26 18.26 -11.35
CA ASN A 670 -22.08 17.42 -11.20
C ASN A 670 -20.77 18.24 -10.97
N LYS A 671 -20.80 19.57 -11.06
CA LYS A 671 -19.69 20.46 -10.67
C LYS A 671 -19.59 20.68 -9.15
N ASP A 672 -20.72 20.69 -8.43
CA ASP A 672 -20.79 21.15 -7.03
C ASP A 672 -20.12 20.18 -6.04
N TRP A 673 -20.12 18.88 -6.35
CA TRP A 673 -19.43 17.91 -5.48
C TRP A 673 -17.90 17.92 -5.66
N LYS A 674 -17.37 18.38 -6.81
CA LYS A 674 -15.93 18.53 -7.02
C LYS A 674 -15.37 19.67 -6.16
N GLU A 675 -16.12 20.76 -6.04
CA GLU A 675 -15.81 21.85 -5.11
C GLU A 675 -15.84 21.35 -3.66
N SER A 676 -16.83 20.49 -3.34
CA SER A 676 -16.94 19.89 -2.01
C SER A 676 -15.74 18.98 -1.68
N ILE A 677 -15.15 18.27 -2.65
CA ILE A 677 -13.87 17.53 -2.45
C ILE A 677 -12.75 18.50 -2.09
N SER A 678 -12.60 19.59 -2.86
CA SER A 678 -11.51 20.55 -2.64
C SER A 678 -11.60 21.19 -1.26
N ARG A 679 -12.81 21.60 -0.86
CA ARG A 679 -13.12 22.07 0.50
C ARG A 679 -12.76 21.03 1.57
N GLY A 680 -13.14 19.77 1.35
CA GLY A 680 -12.84 18.70 2.30
C GLY A 680 -11.35 18.44 2.45
N LEU A 681 -10.59 18.49 1.36
CA LEU A 681 -9.12 18.35 1.41
C LEU A 681 -8.47 19.44 2.26
N GLU A 682 -8.94 20.69 2.16
CA GLU A 682 -8.45 21.80 2.98
C GLU A 682 -8.76 21.61 4.47
N LEU A 683 -9.98 21.20 4.80
CA LEU A 683 -10.40 20.98 6.19
C LEU A 683 -9.75 19.75 6.83
N LEU A 684 -9.34 18.77 6.03
CA LEU A 684 -8.80 17.49 6.51
C LEU A 684 -7.25 17.42 6.48
N GLN A 685 -6.56 18.55 6.22
CA GLN A 685 -5.09 18.57 6.15
C GLN A 685 -4.41 18.18 7.47
N ALA A 686 -5.09 18.41 8.60
CA ALA A 686 -4.56 18.11 9.93
C ALA A 686 -4.80 16.66 10.39
N GLU A 687 -5.51 15.84 9.60
CA GLU A 687 -5.73 14.44 9.93
C GLU A 687 -4.47 13.59 9.68
N GLU A 688 -4.25 12.56 10.50
CA GLU A 688 -3.12 11.63 10.33
C GLU A 688 -3.23 10.82 9.02
N SER A 689 -4.46 10.57 8.56
CA SER A 689 -4.73 9.93 7.27
C SER A 689 -4.73 10.95 6.13
N SER A 690 -3.98 10.67 5.06
CA SER A 690 -4.02 11.52 3.87
C SER A 690 -5.32 11.30 3.08
N PHE A 691 -6.15 12.34 3.03
CA PHE A 691 -7.35 12.36 2.20
C PHE A 691 -7.07 12.72 0.73
N HIS A 692 -5.82 12.95 0.35
CA HIS A 692 -5.46 13.21 -1.06
C HIS A 692 -5.67 11.97 -1.92
N LYS A 693 -6.06 12.20 -3.19
CA LYS A 693 -6.16 11.12 -4.18
C LYS A 693 -4.82 10.40 -4.30
N PRO A 694 -4.76 9.08 -4.05
CA PRO A 694 -3.54 8.32 -4.30
C PRO A 694 -3.12 8.36 -5.78
N GLU A 695 -1.85 8.05 -6.05
CA GLU A 695 -1.34 8.04 -7.42
C GLU A 695 -2.12 7.05 -8.29
N LEU A 696 -2.45 7.45 -9.53
CA LEU A 696 -3.28 6.64 -10.43
C LEU A 696 -2.69 5.25 -10.72
N LYS A 697 -1.35 5.12 -10.75
CA LYS A 697 -0.64 3.84 -10.92
C LYS A 697 -0.84 2.86 -9.75
N SER A 698 -1.36 3.34 -8.62
CA SER A 698 -1.72 2.50 -7.46
C SER A 698 -3.10 1.85 -7.62
N ASP A 699 -3.93 2.33 -8.54
CA ASP A 699 -5.13 1.62 -8.96
C ASP A 699 -4.73 0.49 -9.91
N LYS A 700 -4.83 -0.75 -9.41
CA LYS A 700 -4.43 -1.96 -10.13
C LYS A 700 -5.64 -2.87 -10.28
N LEU A 701 -5.98 -3.15 -11.53
CA LEU A 701 -7.05 -4.04 -11.89
C LEU A 701 -6.49 -5.44 -12.19
N PHE A 702 -7.18 -6.47 -11.71
CA PHE A 702 -6.80 -7.86 -11.95
C PHE A 702 -7.95 -8.65 -12.56
N ALA A 703 -7.61 -9.58 -13.45
CA ALA A 703 -8.52 -10.55 -14.05
C ALA A 703 -7.95 -11.97 -13.89
N ILE A 704 -8.81 -12.99 -13.97
CA ILE A 704 -8.37 -14.38 -14.09
C ILE A 704 -8.28 -14.76 -15.57
N ASP A 705 -7.12 -15.23 -15.99
CA ASP A 705 -6.83 -15.79 -17.32
C ASP A 705 -6.17 -17.17 -17.11
N ASP A 706 -6.83 -18.25 -17.55
CA ASP A 706 -6.41 -19.64 -17.34
C ASP A 706 -5.97 -19.99 -15.91
N ASP A 707 -6.83 -19.70 -14.93
CA ASP A 707 -6.61 -19.89 -13.49
C ASP A 707 -5.41 -19.10 -12.91
N ALA A 708 -4.80 -18.19 -13.68
CA ALA A 708 -3.79 -17.26 -13.22
C ALA A 708 -4.38 -15.87 -13.01
N LEU A 709 -4.03 -15.23 -11.88
CA LEU A 709 -4.36 -13.83 -11.64
C LEU A 709 -3.40 -12.94 -12.45
N VAL A 710 -3.94 -12.22 -13.43
CA VAL A 710 -3.18 -11.32 -14.31
C VAL A 710 -3.59 -9.88 -14.05
N GLN A 711 -2.62 -8.98 -13.96
CA GLN A 711 -2.89 -7.55 -13.91
C GLN A 711 -3.30 -7.08 -15.31
N VAL A 712 -4.42 -6.39 -15.42
CA VAL A 712 -4.95 -5.84 -16.67
C VAL A 712 -5.04 -4.33 -16.60
N GLU A 713 -5.01 -3.68 -17.75
CA GLU A 713 -5.25 -2.24 -17.85
C GLU A 713 -6.74 -1.94 -17.71
N HIS A 714 -7.07 -0.74 -17.20
CA HIS A 714 -8.45 -0.28 -17.21
C HIS A 714 -8.87 0.08 -18.65
N PRO A 715 -10.16 -0.02 -19.00
CA PRO A 715 -10.63 0.39 -20.32
C PRO A 715 -10.31 1.85 -20.61
N ASP A 716 -9.99 2.16 -21.87
CA ASP A 716 -9.68 3.53 -22.26
C ASP A 716 -10.94 4.43 -22.26
N PRO A 717 -10.85 5.66 -21.71
CA PRO A 717 -11.88 6.66 -21.90
C PRO A 717 -11.89 7.16 -23.35
N HIS A 718 -13.05 7.61 -23.83
CA HIS A 718 -13.14 8.33 -25.11
C HIS A 718 -12.35 9.64 -25.14
N ASP A 719 -12.13 10.26 -23.98
CA ASP A 719 -11.33 11.47 -23.77
C ASP A 719 -10.37 11.25 -22.60
N GLN A 720 -9.07 11.37 -22.86
CA GLN A 720 -8.01 11.18 -21.87
C GLN A 720 -8.12 12.14 -20.68
N SER A 721 -8.76 13.31 -20.83
CA SER A 721 -9.03 14.24 -19.74
C SER A 721 -9.91 13.63 -18.63
N MET A 722 -10.74 12.64 -18.98
CA MET A 722 -11.60 11.93 -18.04
C MET A 722 -10.82 11.01 -17.09
N TRP A 723 -9.60 10.63 -17.44
CA TRP A 723 -8.80 9.72 -16.62
C TRP A 723 -8.45 10.31 -15.26
N ASN A 724 -8.27 11.63 -15.18
CA ASN A 724 -7.94 12.31 -13.92
C ASN A 724 -9.18 12.58 -13.05
N GLN A 725 -10.38 12.48 -13.62
CA GLN A 725 -11.63 12.82 -12.94
C GLN A 725 -12.26 11.60 -12.28
N ASN A 726 -12.75 11.75 -11.05
CA ASN A 726 -13.62 10.75 -10.45
C ASN A 726 -14.98 10.77 -11.17
N SER A 727 -15.56 9.60 -11.39
CA SER A 727 -16.87 9.48 -11.98
C SER A 727 -17.90 8.96 -10.97
N VAL A 728 -19.16 9.35 -11.16
CA VAL A 728 -20.28 8.83 -10.37
C VAL A 728 -20.99 7.77 -11.19
N LYS A 729 -21.16 6.58 -10.61
CA LYS A 729 -21.87 5.45 -11.20
C LYS A 729 -23.14 5.18 -10.39
N TYR A 730 -24.20 4.79 -11.09
CA TYR A 730 -25.49 4.52 -10.49
C TYR A 730 -25.84 3.05 -10.72
N GLY A 731 -26.22 2.35 -9.65
CA GLY A 731 -26.60 0.94 -9.71
C GLY A 731 -26.67 0.30 -8.33
N SER A 732 -27.10 -0.96 -8.29
CA SER A 732 -27.30 -1.70 -7.04
C SER A 732 -25.97 -1.94 -6.33
N ILE A 733 -26.00 -1.86 -4.99
CA ILE A 733 -24.87 -2.18 -4.11
C ILE A 733 -25.18 -3.51 -3.42
N ALA A 734 -24.17 -4.34 -3.13
CA ALA A 734 -24.41 -5.61 -2.49
C ALA A 734 -23.45 -5.94 -1.34
N SER A 735 -23.79 -6.89 -0.49
CA SER A 735 -22.86 -7.54 0.44
C SER A 735 -22.93 -9.06 0.35
N GLY A 736 -21.89 -9.71 0.87
CA GLY A 736 -21.85 -11.16 0.99
C GLY A 736 -20.49 -11.60 1.52
N LYS A 737 -20.46 -12.59 2.42
CA LYS A 737 -19.24 -12.97 3.15
C LYS A 737 -18.06 -13.40 2.26
N TYR A 738 -18.35 -14.01 1.10
CA TYR A 738 -17.33 -14.61 0.22
C TYR A 738 -17.27 -13.99 -1.18
N ILE A 739 -18.38 -13.41 -1.65
CA ILE A 739 -18.52 -12.93 -3.02
C ILE A 739 -17.49 -11.84 -3.37
N PRO A 740 -17.34 -10.75 -2.58
CA PRO A 740 -16.45 -9.65 -2.95
C PRO A 740 -14.99 -10.09 -3.06
N TYR A 741 -14.59 -11.11 -2.30
CA TYR A 741 -13.20 -11.56 -2.19
C TYR A 741 -12.81 -12.62 -3.23
N ASN A 742 -13.77 -13.22 -3.92
CA ASN A 742 -13.52 -14.20 -4.98
C ASN A 742 -13.85 -13.57 -6.34
N PHE A 743 -12.86 -13.49 -7.24
CA PHE A 743 -13.03 -12.87 -8.55
C PHE A 743 -14.19 -13.46 -9.36
N GLN A 744 -14.29 -14.79 -9.44
CA GLN A 744 -15.31 -15.45 -10.26
C GLN A 744 -16.72 -15.21 -9.70
N LEU A 745 -16.89 -15.35 -8.38
CA LEU A 745 -18.17 -15.06 -7.71
C LEU A 745 -18.55 -13.58 -7.84
N ARG A 746 -17.59 -12.67 -7.63
CA ARG A 746 -17.80 -11.22 -7.74
C ARG A 746 -18.29 -10.84 -9.14
N MET A 747 -17.64 -11.38 -10.17
CA MET A 747 -18.00 -11.11 -11.56
C MET A 747 -19.33 -11.73 -11.96
N ASP A 748 -19.58 -13.00 -11.63
CA ASP A 748 -20.84 -13.69 -11.94
C ASP A 748 -22.03 -13.02 -11.22
N PHE A 749 -21.92 -12.79 -9.91
CA PHE A 749 -22.95 -12.09 -9.13
C PHE A 749 -23.17 -10.66 -9.64
N GLY A 750 -22.08 -9.93 -9.91
CA GLY A 750 -22.12 -8.58 -10.45
C GLY A 750 -22.85 -8.49 -11.79
N MET A 751 -22.57 -9.39 -12.73
CA MET A 751 -23.24 -9.45 -14.02
C MET A 751 -24.71 -9.86 -13.91
N ARG A 752 -25.02 -10.87 -13.09
CA ARG A 752 -26.38 -11.42 -12.95
C ARG A 752 -27.35 -10.41 -12.33
N TYR A 753 -26.93 -9.76 -11.24
CA TYR A 753 -27.80 -8.84 -10.50
C TYR A 753 -27.60 -7.37 -10.89
N GLY A 754 -26.53 -7.04 -11.63
CA GLY A 754 -26.22 -5.66 -12.03
C GLY A 754 -25.58 -4.85 -10.91
N ILE A 755 -24.77 -5.50 -10.07
CA ILE A 755 -24.09 -4.88 -8.93
C ILE A 755 -22.94 -3.99 -9.42
N LYS A 756 -22.84 -2.79 -8.85
CA LYS A 756 -21.76 -1.83 -9.15
C LYS A 756 -20.72 -1.71 -8.04
N ALA A 757 -21.12 -1.96 -6.81
CA ALA A 757 -20.21 -1.97 -5.67
C ALA A 757 -20.62 -3.03 -4.65
N PHE A 758 -19.64 -3.49 -3.89
CA PHE A 758 -19.84 -4.29 -2.71
C PHE A 758 -19.53 -3.49 -1.44
N ASP A 759 -20.21 -3.87 -0.35
CA ASP A 759 -20.08 -3.33 1.00
C ASP A 759 -19.97 -4.50 2.00
N GLN A 760 -19.56 -4.20 3.23
CA GLN A 760 -19.28 -5.18 4.27
C GLN A 760 -20.54 -5.92 4.75
N ASN A 761 -21.57 -5.19 5.15
CA ASN A 761 -22.96 -5.65 5.34
C ASN A 761 -23.78 -4.51 5.94
N LEU A 762 -24.99 -4.23 5.41
CA LEU A 762 -25.91 -3.23 5.93
C LEU A 762 -27.27 -3.80 6.36
N GLU A 763 -27.45 -5.11 6.32
CA GLU A 763 -28.74 -5.78 6.59
C GLU A 763 -29.47 -5.21 7.84
N ALA A 764 -28.83 -5.21 9.00
CA ALA A 764 -29.44 -4.70 10.23
C ALA A 764 -29.75 -3.19 10.20
N VAL A 765 -28.95 -2.40 9.47
CA VAL A 765 -29.19 -0.96 9.27
C VAL A 765 -30.43 -0.76 8.39
N LEU A 766 -30.52 -1.51 7.29
CA LEU A 766 -31.62 -1.40 6.33
C LEU A 766 -32.93 -1.94 6.91
N ASP A 767 -32.89 -3.02 7.68
CA ASP A 767 -34.07 -3.56 8.39
C ASP A 767 -34.63 -2.53 9.39
N SER A 768 -33.74 -1.84 10.11
CA SER A 768 -34.14 -0.76 11.03
C SER A 768 -34.77 0.42 10.29
N LEU A 769 -34.32 0.72 9.06
CA LEU A 769 -34.88 1.78 8.23
C LEU A 769 -36.25 1.43 7.66
N GLU A 770 -36.45 0.21 7.15
CA GLU A 770 -37.74 -0.25 6.62
C GLU A 770 -38.84 -0.29 7.68
N GLY A 771 -38.49 -0.56 8.95
CA GLY A 771 -39.40 -0.52 10.09
C GLY A 771 -39.72 0.89 10.62
N SER A 772 -39.13 1.94 10.05
CA SER A 772 -39.22 3.32 10.57
C SER A 772 -40.00 4.28 9.67
N GLN A 773 -40.26 5.50 10.16
CA GLN A 773 -40.87 6.56 9.36
C GLN A 773 -39.89 7.19 8.33
N ALA A 774 -38.58 6.96 8.47
CA ALA A 774 -37.54 7.48 7.60
C ALA A 774 -37.35 6.58 6.36
N ASN A 775 -38.41 6.44 5.56
CA ASN A 775 -38.51 5.48 4.46
C ASN A 775 -37.93 5.95 3.11
N SER A 776 -37.28 7.12 3.10
CA SER A 776 -36.54 7.66 1.96
C SER A 776 -35.04 7.59 2.24
N TRP A 777 -34.37 6.55 1.73
CA TRP A 777 -32.95 6.33 1.96
C TRP A 777 -32.15 6.01 0.70
N ALA A 778 -30.83 6.22 0.76
CA ALA A 778 -29.90 5.82 -0.29
C ALA A 778 -28.54 5.44 0.30
N VAL A 779 -27.83 4.53 -0.38
CA VAL A 779 -26.48 4.10 -0.05
C VAL A 779 -25.51 4.73 -1.05
N ILE A 780 -24.48 5.41 -0.55
CA ILE A 780 -23.43 6.07 -1.33
C ILE A 780 -22.09 5.47 -0.91
N ARG A 781 -21.33 4.93 -1.86
CA ARG A 781 -20.06 4.27 -1.63
C ARG A 781 -18.95 4.89 -2.46
N GLY A 782 -17.91 5.40 -1.81
CA GLY A 782 -16.66 5.76 -2.46
C GLY A 782 -15.82 4.51 -2.65
N ILE A 783 -15.27 4.31 -3.84
CA ILE A 783 -14.60 3.06 -4.16
C ILE A 783 -13.14 3.09 -3.73
N SER A 784 -12.77 2.24 -2.77
CA SER A 784 -11.39 2.14 -2.27
C SER A 784 -10.67 0.90 -2.81
N ASP A 785 -11.38 -0.18 -3.12
CA ASP A 785 -10.81 -1.43 -3.64
C ASP A 785 -11.73 -2.16 -4.63
N TYR A 786 -11.45 -3.44 -4.92
CA TYR A 786 -12.27 -4.33 -5.75
C TYR A 786 -12.82 -5.52 -4.94
N ALA A 787 -12.94 -5.34 -3.63
CA ALA A 787 -13.53 -6.27 -2.69
C ALA A 787 -14.79 -5.63 -2.10
N ASP A 788 -14.83 -5.30 -0.81
CA ASP A 788 -15.95 -4.66 -0.10
C ASP A 788 -15.60 -3.26 0.44
N GLY A 789 -14.45 -2.70 0.05
CA GLY A 789 -13.97 -1.39 0.46
C GLY A 789 -12.96 -1.42 1.61
N THR A 790 -12.60 -2.60 2.14
CA THR A 790 -11.85 -2.72 3.40
C THR A 790 -10.42 -3.19 3.30
N THR A 791 -10.01 -3.64 2.12
CA THR A 791 -8.70 -4.23 1.87
C THR A 791 -7.63 -3.18 1.58
N ASP A 792 -8.00 -2.04 0.99
CA ASP A 792 -7.05 -0.99 0.63
C ASP A 792 -7.16 0.25 1.54
N LYS A 793 -6.38 0.24 2.61
CA LYS A 793 -6.33 1.32 3.60
C LYS A 793 -5.74 2.63 3.06
N VAL A 794 -5.00 2.61 1.96
CA VAL A 794 -4.42 3.82 1.35
C VAL A 794 -5.50 4.60 0.60
N TRP A 795 -6.39 3.89 -0.10
CA TRP A 795 -7.48 4.51 -0.84
C TRP A 795 -8.70 4.87 0.01
N GLN A 796 -8.89 4.25 1.17
CA GLN A 796 -10.04 4.46 2.05
C GLN A 796 -10.31 5.95 2.37
N PRO A 797 -9.34 6.76 2.86
CA PRO A 797 -9.62 8.16 3.20
C PRO A 797 -10.14 8.98 2.02
N TYR A 798 -9.49 8.92 0.86
CA TYR A 798 -9.95 9.63 -0.33
C TYR A 798 -11.32 9.16 -0.81
N ALA A 799 -11.55 7.83 -0.81
CA ALA A 799 -12.84 7.26 -1.18
C ALA A 799 -13.96 7.75 -0.25
N SER A 800 -13.72 7.77 1.06
CA SER A 800 -14.62 8.34 2.07
C SER A 800 -14.95 9.80 1.78
N LEU A 801 -13.94 10.62 1.46
CA LEU A 801 -14.13 12.02 1.10
C LEU A 801 -14.94 12.19 -0.19
N ALA A 802 -14.67 11.39 -1.23
CA ALA A 802 -15.44 11.44 -2.47
C ALA A 802 -16.92 11.11 -2.23
N ALA A 803 -17.20 10.09 -1.42
CA ALA A 803 -18.56 9.71 -1.03
C ALA A 803 -19.26 10.82 -0.23
N ALA A 804 -18.59 11.39 0.76
CA ALA A 804 -19.10 12.48 1.59
C ALA A 804 -19.38 13.75 0.76
N ALA A 805 -18.48 14.11 -0.15
CA ALA A 805 -18.65 15.25 -1.04
C ALA A 805 -19.87 15.09 -1.96
N TYR A 806 -20.09 13.89 -2.49
CA TYR A 806 -21.28 13.58 -3.27
C TYR A 806 -22.56 13.63 -2.40
N ALA A 807 -22.51 13.10 -1.18
CA ALA A 807 -23.63 13.18 -0.24
C ALA A 807 -23.99 14.64 0.10
N ARG A 808 -23.00 15.52 0.27
CA ARG A 808 -23.20 16.96 0.47
C ARG A 808 -23.97 17.58 -0.71
N ALA A 809 -23.53 17.31 -1.93
CA ALA A 809 -24.21 17.80 -3.13
C ALA A 809 -25.65 17.28 -3.22
N ALA A 810 -25.88 16.02 -2.85
CA ALA A 810 -27.23 15.44 -2.80
C ALA A 810 -28.16 16.16 -1.81
N ILE A 811 -27.65 16.51 -0.63
CA ILE A 811 -28.42 17.24 0.39
C ILE A 811 -28.72 18.67 -0.05
N LEU A 812 -27.77 19.36 -0.68
CA LEU A 812 -28.01 20.69 -1.25
C LEU A 812 -29.09 20.67 -2.33
N ALA A 813 -29.08 19.64 -3.19
CA ALA A 813 -30.10 19.47 -4.22
C ALA A 813 -31.49 19.18 -3.62
N LEU A 814 -31.58 18.48 -2.48
CA LEU A 814 -32.84 18.29 -1.75
C LEU A 814 -33.42 19.62 -1.26
N SER A 815 -32.59 20.47 -0.64
CA SER A 815 -32.99 21.80 -0.13
C SER A 815 -33.60 22.70 -1.23
N SER A 816 -33.07 22.63 -2.45
CA SER A 816 -33.56 23.43 -3.58
C SER A 816 -35.00 23.12 -4.01
N LYS A 817 -35.55 21.96 -3.63
CA LYS A 817 -36.92 21.56 -3.95
C LYS A 817 -37.95 22.18 -3.00
N THR A 818 -37.61 22.30 -1.71
CA THR A 818 -38.51 22.85 -0.69
C THR A 818 -38.88 24.31 -0.96
N ILE A 819 -38.02 25.07 -1.67
CA ILE A 819 -38.26 26.48 -2.03
C ILE A 819 -39.20 26.64 -3.25
N ARG A 820 -39.43 25.60 -4.06
CA ARG A 820 -40.27 25.69 -5.28
C ARG A 820 -41.69 25.15 -5.12
N GLU A 821 -42.00 24.52 -3.98
CA GLU A 821 -43.33 24.00 -3.67
C GLU A 821 -44.11 24.88 -2.66
N PHE A 822 -43.58 26.06 -2.31
CA PHE A 822 -44.26 27.11 -1.52
C PHE A 822 -44.49 28.38 -2.34
#